data_AF-A0A835XHI9-F1
#
_entry.id   AF-A0A835XHI9-F1
#
_cell.length_a   1.000
_cell.length_b   1.000
_cell.length_c   1.000
_cell.angle_alpha   90.00
_cell.angle_beta   90.00
_cell.angle_gamma   90.00
#
_symmetry.space_group_name_H-M   'P 1'
#
loop_
_entity.id
_entity.type
_entity.pdbx_description
1 polymer ?
#
loop_
_entity_poly.entity_id
_entity_poly.type
_entity_poly.pdbx_seq_one_letter_code
_entity_poly.pdbx_strand_id
1 'polypeptide(L)'
;MNLDEIFQYWQKQYGKWPEEEYKKYLEEYQGQVAKAGRQWGLPKTDEEALDVYYFLRSRTKVPTAPGWSADKDKCAPGCTVHGTCNQELGRCDCPRGRTGADCSTPLATSCRQYCQHEGQCIRFIREWCINECNGRGTCMGGFCHCWPGYYGTDCSLSLDSQGRPELLEGQGYRPNPRGPKIYIYEFPPEYHVWTLTWVDRPLNIMLWERFTSLGLRTADPEEADYFFLAGCGRGCNRWDDKFQYIMDHYSKYWNRRQGRDHLMTQPGDWGRCEPSWSPAKSGAFVANLTLLSHWGITADRSKEVDHPLFKACHIPNQDIVVPPQCPDLYNIFEHNVWHPDRRTKPVHKTVLASVAGSLCAWNSNDEPPCPNKFYSFGVRAALWELLRDKPGFHITKRVPNQGISIAESEFCFAPTGAGWGKRAVMSTTLGCIPVIISDYVAQPYEPFLNWNDFGVWIPEAHMKDTEAILRGFTPEQKAEKMVKLYCASRHLAWTSVFGGLYAGDTGQFDAMATLVRILRARRDHPGVPDHQLAQVDPDFADFLACKASGAAAAGAAASAVIGTHTSMQRQPPAPPLPRAHDVIKAHDSKEHEWFPERTVTTMAWIHAANGQGGDQPADGAKSDDAGKKALAKEDELQISGPLCLHNGRGLFYASHDQPEPTDDVIKHIRGPEQCMPLNLNRPGNFFRGGSVTCPPAGPITKCAVLV
;
A
#
# COMPACT_ATOMS: atom_id res chain seq x y z
N MET A 1 11.54 31.59 -15.47
CA MET A 1 10.68 31.59 -16.66
C MET A 1 9.88 32.88 -16.67
N ASN A 2 10.22 33.90 -17.46
CA ASN A 2 9.33 35.05 -17.71
C ASN A 2 8.01 34.58 -18.37
N LEU A 3 7.02 35.47 -18.51
CA LEU A 3 5.71 35.08 -19.08
C LEU A 3 5.84 34.50 -20.51
N ASP A 4 6.74 35.06 -21.33
CA ASP A 4 7.01 34.53 -22.67
C ASP A 4 7.53 33.08 -22.61
N GLU A 5 8.45 32.79 -21.70
CA GLU A 5 8.97 31.43 -21.46
C GLU A 5 7.88 30.47 -20.96
N ILE A 6 6.93 30.95 -20.14
CA ILE A 6 5.77 30.15 -19.70
C ILE A 6 4.85 29.85 -20.88
N PHE A 7 4.53 30.84 -21.71
CA PHE A 7 3.70 30.67 -22.90
C PHE A 7 4.36 29.72 -23.92
N GLN A 8 5.67 29.86 -24.17
CA GLN A 8 6.43 28.97 -25.07
C GLN A 8 6.51 27.55 -24.51
N TYR A 9 6.74 27.39 -23.21
CA TYR A 9 6.70 26.09 -22.55
C TYR A 9 5.31 25.45 -22.71
N TRP A 10 4.25 26.22 -22.46
CA TRP A 10 2.87 25.75 -22.62
C TRP A 10 2.57 25.32 -24.06
N GLN A 11 2.97 26.12 -25.05
CA GLN A 11 2.86 25.77 -26.47
C GLN A 11 3.61 24.46 -26.77
N LYS A 12 4.85 24.32 -26.28
CA LYS A 12 5.65 23.11 -26.46
C LYS A 12 5.00 21.87 -25.82
N GLN A 13 4.39 22.00 -24.65
CA GLN A 13 3.83 20.86 -23.89
C GLN A 13 2.39 20.51 -24.26
N TYR A 14 1.52 21.50 -24.46
CA TYR A 14 0.06 21.32 -24.46
C TYR A 14 -0.65 21.87 -25.69
N GLY A 15 -0.03 22.76 -26.48
CA GLY A 15 -0.70 23.45 -27.59
C GLY A 15 0.17 23.66 -28.83
N LYS A 16 -0.11 22.94 -29.93
CA LYS A 16 0.49 23.24 -31.25
C LYS A 16 -0.16 24.46 -31.90
N TRP A 17 -0.09 25.63 -31.27
CA TRP A 17 -0.54 26.88 -31.89
C TRP A 17 0.41 27.27 -33.03
N PRO A 18 -0.10 27.72 -34.19
CA PRO A 18 0.71 28.47 -35.15
C PRO A 18 1.39 29.67 -34.48
N GLU A 19 2.59 30.04 -34.93
CA GLU A 19 3.36 31.15 -34.33
C GLU A 19 2.57 32.48 -34.28
N GLU A 20 1.74 32.72 -35.29
CA GLU A 20 0.87 33.91 -35.36
C GLU A 20 -0.26 33.90 -34.31
N GLU A 21 -0.84 32.72 -34.01
CA GLU A 21 -1.83 32.61 -32.92
C GLU A 21 -1.17 32.81 -31.56
N TYR A 22 0.03 32.27 -31.37
CA TYR A 22 0.83 32.49 -30.16
C TYR A 22 1.07 33.98 -29.89
N LYS A 23 1.58 34.72 -30.90
CA LYS A 23 1.87 36.16 -30.77
C LYS A 23 0.62 36.95 -30.40
N LYS A 24 -0.50 36.65 -31.07
CA LYS A 24 -1.80 37.27 -30.79
C LYS A 24 -2.25 37.05 -29.34
N TYR A 25 -2.20 35.83 -28.83
CA TYR A 25 -2.62 35.54 -27.44
C TYR A 25 -1.70 36.17 -26.41
N LEU A 26 -0.40 36.26 -26.71
CA LEU A 26 0.55 36.94 -25.85
C LEU A 26 0.24 38.43 -25.73
N GLU A 27 0.01 39.11 -26.87
CA GLU A 27 -0.39 40.52 -26.91
C GLU A 27 -1.73 40.76 -26.19
N GLU A 28 -2.71 39.86 -26.37
CA GLU A 28 -3.99 39.93 -25.67
C GLU A 28 -3.80 39.89 -24.15
N TYR A 29 -2.98 38.95 -23.65
CA TYR A 29 -2.72 38.81 -22.22
C TYR A 29 -1.90 39.98 -21.67
N GLN A 30 -0.91 40.48 -22.41
CA GLN A 30 -0.17 41.71 -22.07
C GLN A 30 -1.13 42.89 -21.87
N GLY A 31 -2.10 43.03 -22.76
CA GLY A 31 -3.16 44.04 -22.64
C GLY A 31 -4.02 43.87 -21.39
N GLN A 32 -4.36 42.64 -21.01
CA GLN A 32 -5.11 42.35 -19.77
C GLN A 32 -4.31 42.68 -18.51
N VAL A 33 -3.04 42.27 -18.47
CA VAL A 33 -2.11 42.58 -17.37
C VAL A 33 -1.98 44.11 -17.18
N ALA A 34 -1.80 44.85 -18.27
CA ALA A 34 -1.72 46.31 -18.24
C ALA A 34 -3.03 46.97 -17.76
N LYS A 35 -4.19 46.51 -18.25
CA LYS A 35 -5.51 47.02 -17.79
C LYS A 35 -5.78 46.76 -16.32
N ALA A 36 -5.27 45.65 -15.78
CA ALA A 36 -5.35 45.33 -14.36
C ALA A 36 -4.33 46.12 -13.50
N GLY A 37 -3.54 47.02 -14.09
CA GLY A 37 -2.51 47.79 -13.38
C GLY A 37 -1.31 46.96 -12.93
N ARG A 38 -1.15 45.73 -13.45
CA ARG A 38 -0.03 44.84 -13.14
C ARG A 38 1.13 45.07 -14.12
N GLN A 39 2.36 44.87 -13.65
CA GLN A 39 3.54 44.91 -14.53
C GLN A 39 3.69 43.59 -15.29
N TRP A 40 4.02 43.66 -16.57
CA TRP A 40 4.38 42.47 -17.34
C TRP A 40 5.62 41.80 -16.77
N GLY A 41 5.51 40.51 -16.46
CA GLY A 41 6.62 39.73 -15.90
C GLY A 41 6.15 38.47 -15.20
N LEU A 42 7.09 37.76 -14.59
CA LEU A 42 6.86 36.55 -13.79
C LEU A 42 5.68 36.72 -12.82
N PRO A 43 4.74 35.75 -12.75
CA PRO A 43 3.72 35.72 -11.71
C PRO A 43 4.38 35.79 -10.33
N LYS A 44 3.96 36.76 -9.51
CA LYS A 44 4.47 36.99 -8.16
C LYS A 44 3.54 36.40 -7.09
N THR A 45 2.30 36.09 -7.45
CA THR A 45 1.31 35.49 -6.55
C THR A 45 0.71 34.22 -7.15
N ASP A 46 0.11 33.40 -6.29
CA ASP A 46 -0.60 32.18 -6.72
C ASP A 46 -1.78 32.51 -7.64
N GLU A 47 -2.46 33.64 -7.38
CA GLU A 47 -3.57 34.13 -8.19
C GLU A 47 -3.11 34.54 -9.60
N GLU A 48 -1.99 35.26 -9.70
CA GLU A 48 -1.41 35.62 -11.00
C GLU A 48 -0.99 34.38 -11.81
N ALA A 49 -0.45 33.34 -11.15
CA ALA A 49 -0.08 32.11 -11.83
C ALA A 49 -1.30 31.33 -12.35
N LEU A 50 -2.38 31.27 -11.56
CA LEU A 50 -3.64 30.65 -11.97
C LEU A 50 -4.32 31.43 -13.09
N ASP A 51 -4.28 32.76 -13.06
CA ASP A 51 -4.80 33.64 -14.11
C ASP A 51 -4.14 33.33 -15.46
N VAL A 52 -2.79 33.28 -15.49
CA VAL A 52 -2.03 32.85 -16.68
C VAL A 52 -2.46 31.45 -17.15
N TYR A 53 -2.54 30.50 -16.22
CA TYR A 53 -2.89 29.11 -16.54
C TYR A 53 -4.26 28.98 -17.19
N TYR A 54 -5.31 29.59 -16.61
CA TYR A 54 -6.66 29.50 -17.16
C TYR A 54 -6.81 30.29 -18.47
N PHE A 55 -6.09 31.42 -18.59
CA PHE A 55 -5.98 32.12 -19.87
C PHE A 55 -5.43 31.19 -20.95
N LEU A 56 -4.27 30.56 -20.72
CA LEU A 56 -3.65 29.64 -21.67
C LEU A 56 -4.56 28.44 -22.01
N ARG A 57 -5.10 27.78 -20.98
CA ARG A 57 -5.95 26.61 -21.14
C ARG A 57 -7.18 26.89 -21.98
N SER A 58 -7.87 28.01 -21.76
CA SER A 58 -9.09 28.37 -22.51
C SER A 58 -8.84 28.63 -24.01
N ARG A 59 -7.59 28.88 -24.43
CA ARG A 59 -7.19 29.03 -25.84
C ARG A 59 -6.48 27.79 -26.41
N THR A 60 -6.23 26.78 -25.59
CA THR A 60 -5.49 25.58 -25.98
C THR A 60 -6.44 24.53 -26.53
N LYS A 61 -6.17 24.03 -27.74
CA LYS A 61 -6.83 22.83 -28.24
C LYS A 61 -6.25 21.61 -27.52
N VAL A 62 -7.04 21.04 -26.62
CA VAL A 62 -6.68 19.85 -25.85
C VAL A 62 -7.42 18.63 -26.41
N PRO A 63 -6.92 17.39 -26.18
CA PRO A 63 -7.67 16.18 -26.49
C PRO A 63 -9.03 16.17 -25.78
N THR A 64 -9.99 15.39 -26.27
CA THR A 64 -11.29 15.20 -25.59
C THR A 64 -11.62 13.72 -25.49
N ALA A 65 -12.56 13.36 -24.61
CA ALA A 65 -13.10 12.01 -24.63
C ALA A 65 -13.84 11.74 -25.97
N PRO A 66 -13.83 10.49 -26.46
CA PRO A 66 -14.62 10.11 -27.62
C PRO A 66 -16.09 10.50 -27.47
N GLY A 67 -16.68 11.06 -28.52
CA GLY A 67 -18.09 11.45 -28.53
C GLY A 67 -18.48 12.67 -27.68
N TRP A 68 -17.52 13.28 -26.95
CA TRP A 68 -17.74 14.50 -26.19
C TRP A 68 -17.97 15.72 -27.11
N SER A 69 -18.86 16.59 -26.67
CA SER A 69 -19.08 17.93 -27.21
C SER A 69 -19.59 18.84 -26.11
N ALA A 70 -19.38 20.16 -26.22
CA ALA A 70 -19.82 21.12 -25.21
C ALA A 70 -21.33 21.02 -24.90
N ASP A 71 -22.17 20.75 -25.91
CA ASP A 71 -23.62 20.60 -25.73
C ASP A 71 -24.05 19.32 -24.99
N LYS A 72 -23.14 18.35 -24.85
CA LYS A 72 -23.37 17.09 -24.12
C LYS A 72 -22.78 17.12 -22.72
N ASP A 73 -22.06 18.18 -22.38
CA ASP A 73 -21.45 18.33 -21.06
C ASP A 73 -22.55 18.51 -20.01
N LYS A 74 -22.49 17.74 -18.91
CA LYS A 74 -23.54 17.78 -17.88
C LYS A 74 -23.33 18.90 -16.85
N CYS A 75 -22.17 19.55 -16.85
CA CYS A 75 -21.84 20.61 -15.90
C CYS A 75 -22.16 22.01 -16.44
N ALA A 76 -22.10 23.01 -15.55
CA ALA A 76 -22.26 24.40 -15.94
C ALA A 76 -21.25 24.83 -17.03
N PRO A 77 -21.64 25.69 -17.99
CA PRO A 77 -20.73 26.24 -18.99
C PRO A 77 -19.51 26.88 -18.32
N GLY A 78 -18.31 26.63 -18.87
CA GLY A 78 -17.06 27.11 -18.28
C GLY A 78 -16.38 26.14 -17.32
N CYS A 79 -17.08 25.08 -16.87
CA CYS A 79 -16.51 24.10 -15.94
C CYS A 79 -15.20 23.50 -16.46
N THR A 80 -15.14 23.02 -17.71
CA THR A 80 -13.94 22.39 -18.29
C THR A 80 -12.74 23.34 -18.46
N VAL A 81 -12.97 24.65 -18.29
CA VAL A 81 -11.91 25.66 -18.32
C VAL A 81 -11.30 25.83 -16.92
N HIS A 82 -12.10 25.77 -15.86
CA HIS A 82 -11.66 26.08 -14.49
C HIS A 82 -11.62 24.89 -13.54
N GLY A 83 -12.20 23.75 -13.92
CA GLY A 83 -12.26 22.52 -13.14
C GLY A 83 -12.50 21.29 -14.02
N THR A 84 -12.88 20.20 -13.37
CA THR A 84 -13.16 18.92 -14.05
C THR A 84 -14.66 18.65 -13.95
N CYS A 85 -15.36 18.53 -15.09
CA CYS A 85 -16.75 18.13 -15.03
C CYS A 85 -16.87 16.64 -14.70
N ASN A 86 -17.45 16.31 -13.55
CA ASN A 86 -17.87 14.96 -13.25
C ASN A 86 -19.13 14.62 -14.06
N GLN A 87 -18.95 13.93 -15.19
CA GLN A 87 -20.02 13.63 -16.15
C GLN A 87 -21.08 12.67 -15.61
N GLU A 88 -20.75 11.89 -14.57
CA GLU A 88 -21.72 11.01 -13.91
C GLU A 88 -22.68 11.82 -13.04
N LEU A 89 -22.14 12.76 -12.26
CA LEU A 89 -22.87 13.52 -11.24
C LEU A 89 -23.38 14.89 -11.71
N GLY A 90 -22.91 15.39 -12.85
CA GLY A 90 -23.18 16.76 -13.31
C GLY A 90 -22.58 17.84 -12.39
N ARG A 91 -21.55 17.48 -11.61
CA ARG A 91 -20.87 18.38 -10.66
C ARG A 91 -19.55 18.85 -11.26
N CYS A 92 -19.27 20.16 -11.18
CA CYS A 92 -17.93 20.66 -11.47
C CYS A 92 -17.02 20.46 -10.26
N ASP A 93 -16.01 19.61 -10.41
CA ASP A 93 -14.99 19.37 -9.39
C ASP A 93 -13.96 20.49 -9.43
N CYS A 94 -13.97 21.33 -8.39
CA CYS A 94 -13.12 22.52 -8.35
C CYS A 94 -11.71 22.22 -7.83
N PRO A 95 -10.67 22.76 -8.50
CA PRO A 95 -9.34 22.80 -7.94
C PRO A 95 -9.31 23.70 -6.71
N ARG A 96 -8.22 23.60 -5.95
CA ARG A 96 -7.98 24.44 -4.78
C ARG A 96 -8.02 25.92 -5.13
N GLY A 97 -8.60 26.73 -4.25
CA GLY A 97 -8.71 28.18 -4.45
C GLY A 97 -9.76 28.58 -5.48
N ARG A 98 -10.64 27.67 -5.89
CA ARG A 98 -11.77 27.93 -6.79
C ARG A 98 -13.05 27.34 -6.25
N THR A 99 -14.18 27.95 -6.60
CA THR A 99 -15.52 27.53 -6.18
C THR A 99 -16.59 28.00 -7.18
N GLY A 100 -17.86 27.71 -6.90
CA GLY A 100 -18.98 28.02 -7.77
C GLY A 100 -19.33 26.87 -8.71
N ALA A 101 -20.42 27.03 -9.48
CA ALA A 101 -20.98 25.97 -10.32
C ALA A 101 -20.06 25.54 -11.47
N ASP A 102 -19.17 26.43 -11.92
CA ASP A 102 -18.20 26.23 -13.00
C ASP A 102 -16.75 26.41 -12.56
N CYS A 103 -16.51 26.58 -11.25
CA CYS A 103 -15.19 26.84 -10.66
C CYS A 103 -14.50 28.15 -11.11
N SER A 104 -15.20 29.08 -11.76
CA SER A 104 -14.60 30.37 -12.17
C SER A 104 -14.31 31.30 -10.99
N THR A 105 -15.06 31.17 -9.88
CA THR A 105 -14.99 32.08 -8.73
C THR A 105 -13.75 31.76 -7.87
N PRO A 106 -12.86 32.73 -7.62
CA PRO A 106 -11.77 32.56 -6.66
C PRO A 106 -12.30 32.28 -5.24
N LEU A 107 -11.70 31.31 -4.57
CA LEU A 107 -11.94 31.02 -3.15
C LEU A 107 -10.72 31.46 -2.35
N ALA A 108 -10.92 32.38 -1.41
CA ALA A 108 -9.86 32.91 -0.56
C ALA A 108 -9.40 31.87 0.47
N THR A 109 -8.52 30.96 0.05
CA THR A 109 -7.85 29.96 0.88
C THR A 109 -6.35 30.08 0.72
N SER A 110 -5.61 30.08 1.83
CA SER A 110 -4.14 30.09 1.73
C SER A 110 -3.62 28.71 1.38
N CYS A 111 -2.58 28.63 0.56
CA CYS A 111 -1.97 27.35 0.24
C CYS A 111 -1.57 26.56 1.48
N ARG A 112 -1.08 27.25 2.51
CA ARG A 112 -0.60 26.64 3.76
C ARG A 112 -1.70 25.94 4.57
N GLN A 113 -2.98 26.23 4.34
CA GLN A 113 -4.08 25.48 4.95
C GLN A 113 -4.16 24.03 4.44
N TYR A 114 -3.65 23.78 3.23
CA TYR A 114 -3.85 22.52 2.50
C TYR A 114 -2.58 21.96 1.84
N CYS A 115 -1.46 22.69 1.90
CA CYS A 115 -0.10 22.27 1.48
C CYS A 115 0.94 22.45 2.60
N GLN A 116 1.96 21.56 2.66
CA GLN A 116 3.02 21.63 3.67
C GLN A 116 3.82 22.93 3.56
N HIS A 117 3.91 23.48 2.34
CA HIS A 117 4.60 24.72 2.03
C HIS A 117 3.76 25.64 1.12
N GLU A 118 4.02 26.94 1.18
CA GLU A 118 3.41 27.93 0.29
C GLU A 118 3.81 27.69 -1.18
N GLY A 119 2.95 28.10 -2.11
CA GLY A 119 3.14 27.96 -3.56
C GLY A 119 3.04 26.54 -4.10
N GLN A 120 2.78 25.52 -3.28
CA GLN A 120 2.60 24.14 -3.75
C GLN A 120 1.28 23.94 -4.52
N CYS A 121 0.21 24.68 -4.20
CA CYS A 121 -1.12 24.40 -4.77
C CYS A 121 -1.23 24.71 -6.25
N ILE A 122 -0.30 25.50 -6.79
CA ILE A 122 -0.29 25.97 -8.17
C ILE A 122 0.86 25.35 -8.99
N ARG A 123 1.58 24.37 -8.43
CA ARG A 123 2.67 23.70 -9.16
C ARG A 123 2.14 22.67 -10.14
N PHE A 124 2.66 22.71 -11.36
CA PHE A 124 2.34 21.75 -12.43
C PHE A 124 3.33 20.58 -12.41
N ILE A 125 3.24 19.73 -11.40
CA ILE A 125 4.09 18.55 -11.26
C ILE A 125 3.22 17.32 -11.46
N ARG A 126 3.43 16.63 -12.58
CA ARG A 126 2.60 15.53 -13.05
C ARG A 126 2.46 14.41 -12.01
N GLU A 127 3.57 14.11 -11.33
CA GLU A 127 3.69 13.01 -10.38
C GLU A 127 2.89 13.27 -9.09
N TRP A 128 2.43 14.49 -8.82
CA TRP A 128 1.67 14.80 -7.60
C TRP A 128 0.24 14.31 -7.64
N CYS A 129 -0.27 14.04 -8.84
CA CYS A 129 -1.62 13.56 -9.04
C CYS A 129 -1.67 12.04 -9.03
N ILE A 130 -2.80 11.49 -8.54
CA ILE A 130 -3.10 10.07 -8.63
C ILE A 130 -3.00 9.60 -10.08
N ASN A 131 -2.25 8.52 -10.30
CA ASN A 131 -2.01 7.92 -11.62
C ASN A 131 -1.56 8.93 -12.70
N GLU A 132 -0.95 10.06 -12.32
CA GLU A 132 -0.52 11.10 -13.25
C GLU A 132 -1.63 11.58 -14.20
N CYS A 133 -2.86 11.66 -13.67
CA CYS A 133 -4.08 11.96 -14.43
C CYS A 133 -4.32 11.03 -15.62
N ASN A 134 -3.73 9.82 -15.63
CA ASN A 134 -3.74 8.85 -16.72
C ASN A 134 -3.35 9.44 -18.10
N GLY A 135 -2.57 10.53 -18.11
CA GLY A 135 -2.25 11.30 -19.32
C GLY A 135 -3.43 12.05 -19.94
N ARG A 136 -4.57 12.12 -19.24
CA ARG A 136 -5.84 12.72 -19.68
C ARG A 136 -6.15 14.04 -18.96
N GLY A 137 -5.14 14.73 -18.48
CA GLY A 137 -5.30 16.04 -17.86
C GLY A 137 -3.98 16.70 -17.51
N THR A 138 -4.07 17.91 -16.96
CA THR A 138 -2.93 18.62 -16.38
C THR A 138 -2.98 18.48 -14.87
N CYS A 139 -1.89 18.02 -14.25
CA CYS A 139 -1.80 18.01 -12.80
C CYS A 139 -1.49 19.41 -12.27
N MET A 140 -2.33 19.93 -11.38
CA MET A 140 -2.16 21.21 -10.71
C MET A 140 -2.23 20.98 -9.21
N GLY A 141 -1.07 20.99 -8.53
CA GLY A 141 -1.01 20.79 -7.10
C GLY A 141 -1.70 19.49 -6.66
N GLY A 142 -1.50 18.37 -7.36
CA GLY A 142 -2.18 17.10 -6.99
C GLY A 142 -3.67 17.00 -7.38
N PHE A 143 -4.28 18.07 -7.94
CA PHE A 143 -5.59 18.00 -8.59
C PHE A 143 -5.42 17.74 -10.09
N CYS A 144 -6.15 16.76 -10.62
CA CYS A 144 -6.21 16.52 -12.05
C CYS A 144 -7.25 17.40 -12.73
N HIS A 145 -6.78 18.37 -13.51
CA HIS A 145 -7.61 19.13 -14.40
C HIS A 145 -7.77 18.37 -15.73
N CYS A 146 -8.80 17.53 -15.78
CA CYS A 146 -9.03 16.59 -16.87
C CYS A 146 -9.34 17.29 -18.18
N TRP A 147 -9.01 16.65 -19.29
CA TRP A 147 -9.46 17.12 -20.59
C TRP A 147 -10.97 16.90 -20.74
N PRO A 148 -11.65 17.71 -21.57
CA PRO A 148 -13.10 17.67 -21.67
C PRO A 148 -13.65 16.28 -21.98
N GLY A 149 -14.68 15.88 -21.24
CA GLY A 149 -15.31 14.56 -21.30
C GLY A 149 -14.64 13.46 -20.47
N TYR A 150 -13.38 13.65 -20.04
CA TYR A 150 -12.76 12.79 -19.03
C TYR A 150 -12.99 13.35 -17.63
N TYR A 151 -13.14 12.46 -16.66
CA TYR A 151 -13.43 12.83 -15.28
C TYR A 151 -12.98 11.76 -14.29
N GLY A 152 -13.33 12.00 -13.01
CA GLY A 152 -12.81 11.27 -11.87
C GLY A 152 -11.50 11.89 -11.39
N THR A 153 -11.11 11.59 -10.16
CA THR A 153 -9.96 12.24 -9.52
C THR A 153 -8.64 12.07 -10.30
N ASP A 154 -8.50 10.98 -11.05
CA ASP A 154 -7.33 10.69 -11.88
C ASP A 154 -7.62 10.73 -13.39
N CYS A 155 -8.75 11.32 -13.82
CA CYS A 155 -9.19 11.37 -15.23
C CYS A 155 -9.34 9.99 -15.90
N SER A 156 -9.54 8.93 -15.11
CA SER A 156 -9.69 7.58 -15.64
C SER A 156 -11.06 7.28 -16.24
N LEU A 157 -12.08 8.10 -15.97
CA LEU A 157 -13.45 7.86 -16.42
C LEU A 157 -13.78 8.71 -17.66
N SER A 158 -14.59 8.16 -18.55
CA SER A 158 -15.35 8.87 -19.61
C SER A 158 -16.77 8.28 -19.68
N LEU A 159 -17.64 8.86 -20.50
CA LEU A 159 -18.95 8.26 -20.80
C LEU A 159 -18.92 7.60 -22.17
N ASP A 160 -19.44 6.38 -22.26
CA ASP A 160 -19.64 5.69 -23.52
C ASP A 160 -20.80 6.33 -24.34
N SER A 161 -21.03 5.81 -25.54
CA SER A 161 -22.12 6.27 -26.42
C SER A 161 -23.54 6.18 -25.82
N GLN A 162 -23.72 5.37 -24.77
CA GLN A 162 -24.98 5.19 -24.03
C GLN A 162 -25.02 6.04 -22.75
N GLY A 163 -23.98 6.84 -22.49
CA GLY A 163 -23.88 7.68 -21.30
C GLY A 163 -23.47 6.92 -20.04
N ARG A 164 -22.89 5.72 -20.17
CA ARG A 164 -22.43 4.90 -19.05
C ARG A 164 -20.94 5.15 -18.77
N PRO A 165 -20.50 5.18 -17.50
CA PRO A 165 -19.10 5.32 -17.17
C PRO A 165 -18.22 4.22 -17.80
N GLU A 166 -17.12 4.60 -18.42
CA GLU A 166 -16.11 3.70 -18.97
C GLU A 166 -14.73 4.03 -18.39
N LEU A 167 -14.01 3.00 -17.92
CA LEU A 167 -12.65 3.14 -17.39
C LEU A 167 -11.63 3.08 -18.52
N LEU A 168 -10.82 4.13 -18.60
CA LEU A 168 -9.62 4.21 -19.43
C LEU A 168 -9.92 3.83 -20.91
N GLU A 169 -11.05 4.33 -21.43
CA GLU A 169 -11.54 4.09 -22.80
C GLU A 169 -10.44 4.29 -23.84
N GLY A 170 -10.14 3.27 -24.65
CA GLY A 170 -9.09 3.36 -25.67
C GLY A 170 -7.64 3.26 -25.14
N GLN A 171 -7.42 3.06 -23.84
CA GLN A 171 -6.11 2.69 -23.27
C GLN A 171 -5.98 1.19 -22.97
N GLY A 172 -6.95 0.38 -23.37
CA GLY A 172 -6.85 -1.09 -23.27
C GLY A 172 -7.03 -1.65 -21.86
N TYR A 173 -7.82 -0.98 -21.03
CA TYR A 173 -8.16 -1.46 -19.69
C TYR A 173 -8.74 -2.86 -19.72
N ARG A 174 -8.23 -3.74 -18.85
CA ARG A 174 -8.70 -5.12 -18.72
C ARG A 174 -9.06 -5.39 -17.27
N PRO A 175 -10.36 -5.56 -16.96
CA PRO A 175 -10.77 -6.02 -15.65
C PRO A 175 -10.07 -7.33 -15.30
N ASN A 176 -9.62 -7.45 -14.07
CA ASN A 176 -8.95 -8.63 -13.56
C ASN A 176 -9.99 -9.69 -13.18
N PRO A 177 -10.07 -10.81 -13.91
CA PRO A 177 -11.13 -11.80 -13.69
C PRO A 177 -10.96 -12.58 -12.38
N ARG A 178 -9.79 -12.51 -11.73
CA ARG A 178 -9.47 -13.25 -10.49
C ARG A 178 -9.51 -12.39 -9.24
N GLY A 179 -9.63 -11.07 -9.39
CA GLY A 179 -9.71 -10.13 -8.27
C GLY A 179 -11.16 -9.74 -7.96
N PRO A 180 -11.39 -9.08 -6.81
CA PRO A 180 -12.65 -8.39 -6.57
C PRO A 180 -12.79 -7.15 -7.45
N LYS A 181 -14.03 -6.81 -7.80
CA LYS A 181 -14.38 -5.52 -8.41
C LYS A 181 -14.54 -4.47 -7.31
N ILE A 182 -13.83 -3.35 -7.43
CA ILE A 182 -13.79 -2.30 -6.42
C ILE A 182 -14.29 -0.99 -7.03
N TYR A 183 -15.42 -0.48 -6.55
CA TYR A 183 -15.86 0.86 -6.92
C TYR A 183 -15.18 1.88 -6.01
N ILE A 184 -14.62 2.93 -6.60
CA ILE A 184 -13.96 4.01 -5.86
C ILE A 184 -14.89 5.22 -5.87
N TYR A 185 -15.26 5.71 -4.69
CA TYR A 185 -16.13 6.88 -4.60
C TYR A 185 -15.47 8.14 -5.16
N GLU A 186 -16.17 8.81 -6.08
CA GLU A 186 -15.80 10.13 -6.59
C GLU A 186 -16.32 11.24 -5.66
N PHE A 187 -15.60 11.44 -4.55
CA PHE A 187 -15.86 12.52 -3.62
C PHE A 187 -15.57 13.91 -4.24
N PRO A 188 -16.20 14.99 -3.74
CA PRO A 188 -15.74 16.34 -3.99
C PRO A 188 -14.25 16.52 -3.63
N PRO A 189 -13.43 17.19 -4.47
CA PRO A 189 -11.98 17.30 -4.28
C PRO A 189 -11.54 17.81 -2.91
N GLU A 190 -12.33 18.68 -2.27
CA GLU A 190 -12.06 19.24 -0.95
C GLU A 190 -12.09 18.21 0.19
N TYR A 191 -12.63 17.02 -0.04
CA TYR A 191 -12.68 15.96 0.98
C TYR A 191 -11.44 15.06 0.99
N HIS A 192 -10.67 15.03 -0.10
CA HIS A 192 -9.57 14.07 -0.27
C HIS A 192 -8.40 14.53 -1.14
N VAL A 193 -8.60 15.37 -2.15
CA VAL A 193 -7.55 15.80 -3.10
C VAL A 193 -6.85 17.06 -2.63
N TRP A 194 -7.59 17.99 -2.03
CA TRP A 194 -7.03 19.28 -1.63
C TRP A 194 -5.89 19.13 -0.61
N THR A 195 -5.84 18.05 0.15
CA THR A 195 -4.78 17.79 1.13
C THR A 195 -3.87 16.64 0.71
N LEU A 196 -3.93 16.21 -0.55
CA LEU A 196 -3.14 15.09 -1.07
C LEU A 196 -1.63 15.32 -0.95
N THR A 197 -1.17 16.57 -0.86
CA THR A 197 0.25 16.91 -0.67
C THR A 197 0.70 16.90 0.80
N TRP A 198 -0.18 16.56 1.77
CA TRP A 198 0.13 16.42 3.22
C TRP A 198 0.38 14.98 3.67
N VAL A 199 0.49 14.03 2.75
CA VAL A 199 0.55 12.61 3.09
C VAL A 199 1.83 12.29 3.87
N ASP A 200 1.66 11.84 5.11
CA ASP A 200 2.74 11.29 5.93
C ASP A 200 2.97 9.79 5.65
N ARG A 201 1.91 9.07 5.23
CA ARG A 201 1.90 7.62 4.96
C ARG A 201 1.06 7.26 3.73
N PRO A 202 1.63 6.56 2.74
CA PRO A 202 1.03 6.53 1.41
C PRO A 202 0.03 5.39 1.17
N LEU A 203 -0.37 4.61 2.19
CA LEU A 203 -1.24 3.43 2.03
C LEU A 203 -2.46 3.71 1.13
N ASN A 204 -3.19 4.80 1.39
CA ASN A 204 -4.39 5.13 0.62
C ASN A 204 -4.07 5.37 -0.86
N ILE A 205 -3.04 6.18 -1.15
CA ILE A 205 -2.60 6.50 -2.52
C ILE A 205 -2.18 5.24 -3.25
N MET A 206 -1.37 4.39 -2.61
CA MET A 206 -0.91 3.16 -3.25
C MET A 206 -2.07 2.24 -3.59
N LEU A 207 -3.00 2.01 -2.65
CA LEU A 207 -4.17 1.17 -2.93
C LEU A 207 -5.03 1.77 -4.04
N TRP A 208 -5.24 3.09 -4.02
CA TRP A 208 -6.00 3.78 -5.05
C TRP A 208 -5.39 3.59 -6.44
N GLU A 209 -4.09 3.84 -6.59
CA GLU A 209 -3.38 3.67 -7.87
C GLU A 209 -3.35 2.19 -8.30
N ARG A 210 -3.21 1.26 -7.34
CA ARG A 210 -3.14 -0.18 -7.62
C ARG A 210 -4.48 -0.80 -7.96
N PHE A 211 -5.59 -0.35 -7.38
CA PHE A 211 -6.90 -0.84 -7.78
C PHE A 211 -7.18 -0.56 -9.25
N THR A 212 -6.80 0.62 -9.76
CA THR A 212 -6.88 0.91 -11.19
C THR A 212 -5.89 0.05 -11.98
N SER A 213 -4.59 0.14 -11.69
CA SER A 213 -3.55 -0.51 -12.52
C SER A 213 -3.58 -2.05 -12.50
N LEU A 214 -4.17 -2.68 -11.49
CA LEU A 214 -4.34 -4.14 -11.42
C LEU A 214 -5.67 -4.63 -12.01
N GLY A 215 -6.45 -3.75 -12.66
CA GLY A 215 -7.73 -4.13 -13.27
C GLY A 215 -8.84 -4.40 -12.25
N LEU A 216 -8.73 -3.90 -11.01
CA LEU A 216 -9.70 -4.18 -9.93
C LEU A 216 -10.80 -3.12 -9.87
N ARG A 217 -10.51 -1.89 -10.31
CA ARG A 217 -11.47 -0.80 -10.31
C ARG A 217 -12.65 -1.10 -11.24
N THR A 218 -13.87 -0.86 -10.80
CA THR A 218 -15.05 -0.83 -11.67
C THR A 218 -15.62 0.59 -11.77
N ALA A 219 -16.18 0.91 -12.94
CA ALA A 219 -16.92 2.14 -13.20
C ALA A 219 -18.40 2.01 -12.79
N ASP A 220 -18.90 0.77 -12.66
CA ASP A 220 -20.29 0.49 -12.34
C ASP A 220 -20.42 0.03 -10.87
N PRO A 221 -21.04 0.84 -10.00
CA PRO A 221 -21.22 0.49 -8.59
C PRO A 221 -22.15 -0.71 -8.36
N GLU A 222 -23.00 -1.09 -9.33
CA GLU A 222 -23.90 -2.24 -9.20
C GLU A 222 -23.14 -3.58 -9.23
N GLU A 223 -22.02 -3.65 -9.94
CA GLU A 223 -21.19 -4.86 -10.02
C GLU A 223 -20.04 -4.89 -9.01
N ALA A 224 -19.93 -3.87 -8.17
CA ALA A 224 -18.86 -3.76 -7.18
C ALA A 224 -18.99 -4.84 -6.09
N ASP A 225 -17.90 -5.57 -5.85
CA ASP A 225 -17.76 -6.46 -4.69
C ASP A 225 -17.46 -5.68 -3.42
N TYR A 226 -16.63 -4.63 -3.55
CA TYR A 226 -16.24 -3.71 -2.49
C TYR A 226 -16.31 -2.26 -2.94
N PHE A 227 -16.46 -1.35 -1.98
CA PHE A 227 -16.36 0.09 -2.18
C PHE A 227 -15.13 0.63 -1.47
N PHE A 228 -14.34 1.49 -2.12
CA PHE A 228 -13.17 2.10 -1.52
C PHE A 228 -13.37 3.58 -1.25
N LEU A 229 -13.08 3.99 -0.02
CA LEU A 229 -13.08 5.39 0.40
C LEU A 229 -11.70 6.00 0.14
N ALA A 230 -11.51 6.55 -1.07
CA ALA A 230 -10.29 7.25 -1.45
C ALA A 230 -10.01 8.48 -0.57
N GLY A 231 -8.73 8.79 -0.34
CA GLY A 231 -8.30 9.76 0.67
C GLY A 231 -6.82 10.14 0.63
N CYS A 232 -6.47 11.17 1.40
CA CYS A 232 -5.09 11.66 1.54
C CYS A 232 -4.31 11.02 2.72
N GLY A 233 -4.93 10.09 3.47
CA GLY A 233 -4.28 9.39 4.59
C GLY A 233 -4.65 9.93 5.98
N ARG A 234 -3.67 10.03 6.88
CA ARG A 234 -3.90 10.34 8.31
C ARG A 234 -4.28 11.80 8.50
N GLY A 235 -5.31 12.09 9.30
CA GLY A 235 -5.65 13.42 9.80
C GLY A 235 -6.13 14.47 8.79
N CYS A 236 -6.04 14.21 7.49
CA CYS A 236 -6.41 15.15 6.43
C CYS A 236 -7.77 14.81 5.76
N ASN A 237 -8.31 13.63 6.05
CA ASN A 237 -9.55 13.15 5.48
C ASN A 237 -10.75 13.72 6.24
N ARG A 238 -11.69 14.32 5.50
CA ARG A 238 -12.97 14.82 6.01
C ARG A 238 -13.98 13.67 6.12
N TRP A 239 -13.71 12.71 7.01
CA TRP A 239 -14.49 11.45 7.08
C TRP A 239 -15.98 11.67 7.32
N ASP A 240 -16.34 12.61 8.20
CA ASP A 240 -17.74 12.94 8.48
C ASP A 240 -18.45 13.47 7.21
N ASP A 241 -17.81 14.35 6.45
CA ASP A 241 -18.36 14.89 5.20
C ASP A 241 -18.47 13.82 4.11
N LYS A 242 -17.47 12.94 4.00
CA LYS A 242 -17.50 11.81 3.05
C LYS A 242 -18.64 10.84 3.36
N PHE A 243 -18.88 10.55 4.64
CA PHE A 243 -19.99 9.69 5.03
C PHE A 243 -21.32 10.33 4.64
N GLN A 244 -21.53 11.59 5.02
CA GLN A 244 -22.75 12.31 4.66
C GLN A 244 -22.97 12.28 3.14
N TYR A 245 -21.91 12.53 2.37
CA TYR A 245 -21.94 12.45 0.92
C TYR A 245 -22.29 11.05 0.39
N ILE A 246 -21.77 9.97 0.99
CA ILE A 246 -22.20 8.60 0.64
C ILE A 246 -23.69 8.42 0.90
N MET A 247 -24.23 8.92 2.02
CA MET A 247 -25.65 8.76 2.32
C MET A 247 -26.53 9.58 1.38
N ASP A 248 -26.11 10.78 1.03
CA ASP A 248 -26.90 11.68 0.17
C ASP A 248 -26.95 11.19 -1.29
N HIS A 249 -25.87 10.58 -1.78
CA HIS A 249 -25.74 10.24 -3.21
C HIS A 249 -25.69 8.73 -3.50
N TYR A 250 -25.27 7.92 -2.52
CA TYR A 250 -24.95 6.49 -2.69
C TYR A 250 -25.54 5.60 -1.59
N SER A 251 -26.56 6.07 -0.84
CA SER A 251 -27.12 5.34 0.32
C SER A 251 -27.59 3.93 -0.02
N LYS A 252 -28.08 3.69 -1.25
CA LYS A 252 -28.42 2.35 -1.75
C LYS A 252 -27.28 1.36 -1.51
N TYR A 253 -26.05 1.73 -1.87
CA TYR A 253 -24.89 0.86 -1.82
C TYR A 253 -24.38 0.67 -0.39
N TRP A 254 -24.42 1.72 0.43
CA TRP A 254 -24.11 1.61 1.85
C TRP A 254 -25.09 0.67 2.56
N ASN A 255 -26.39 0.90 2.40
CA ASN A 255 -27.45 0.19 3.11
C ASN A 255 -27.53 -1.30 2.74
N ARG A 256 -27.01 -1.72 1.57
CA ARG A 256 -27.09 -3.10 1.09
C ARG A 256 -26.38 -4.10 2.02
N ARG A 257 -25.27 -3.68 2.64
CA ARG A 257 -24.51 -4.48 3.62
C ARG A 257 -24.12 -3.67 4.85
N GLN A 258 -24.79 -2.54 5.09
CA GLN A 258 -24.53 -1.64 6.22
C GLN A 258 -23.06 -1.23 6.33
N GLY A 259 -22.36 -1.09 5.19
CA GLY A 259 -20.95 -0.71 5.14
C GLY A 259 -19.93 -1.84 5.17
N ARG A 260 -20.33 -3.10 5.34
CA ARG A 260 -19.36 -4.21 5.53
C ARG A 260 -18.47 -4.48 4.32
N ASP A 261 -18.92 -4.11 3.13
CA ASP A 261 -18.18 -4.17 1.88
C ASP A 261 -17.45 -2.84 1.55
N HIS A 262 -17.39 -1.91 2.51
CA HIS A 262 -16.65 -0.65 2.37
C HIS A 262 -15.28 -0.77 2.99
N LEU A 263 -14.26 -0.41 2.23
CA LEU A 263 -12.85 -0.43 2.59
C LEU A 263 -12.40 1.00 2.88
N MET A 264 -11.80 1.20 4.05
CA MET A 264 -11.18 2.46 4.44
C MET A 264 -9.78 2.21 4.96
N THR A 265 -8.82 3.05 4.55
CA THR A 265 -7.48 3.01 5.13
C THR A 265 -7.40 3.92 6.35
N GLN A 266 -6.70 3.49 7.38
CA GLN A 266 -6.22 4.35 8.45
C GLN A 266 -4.76 4.02 8.76
N PRO A 267 -3.82 4.68 8.07
CA PRO A 267 -2.40 4.38 8.21
C PRO A 267 -1.79 4.96 9.50
N GLY A 268 -2.59 5.59 10.36
CA GLY A 268 -2.18 6.12 11.66
C GLY A 268 -1.54 5.10 12.60
N ASP A 269 -0.91 5.59 13.67
CA ASP A 269 -0.17 4.79 14.64
C ASP A 269 -1.08 3.84 15.42
N TRP A 270 -2.31 4.27 15.68
CA TRP A 270 -3.27 3.55 16.52
C TRP A 270 -4.56 3.10 15.80
N GLY A 271 -4.57 3.01 14.45
CA GLY A 271 -5.72 2.47 13.71
C GLY A 271 -7.06 3.13 14.10
N ARG A 272 -8.08 2.34 14.46
CA ARG A 272 -9.40 2.87 14.89
C ARG A 272 -9.38 3.69 16.17
N CYS A 273 -8.35 3.53 17.00
CA CYS A 273 -8.25 4.26 18.26
C CYS A 273 -7.95 5.75 18.03
N GLU A 274 -7.46 6.14 16.85
CA GLU A 274 -7.15 7.54 16.58
C GLU A 274 -8.42 8.41 16.47
N PRO A 275 -8.44 9.61 17.08
CA PRO A 275 -9.60 10.51 17.03
C PRO A 275 -9.68 11.24 15.68
N SER A 276 -9.97 10.50 14.60
CA SER A 276 -10.03 11.04 13.23
C SER A 276 -11.45 11.36 12.74
N TRP A 277 -12.49 11.07 13.54
CA TRP A 277 -13.90 11.29 13.18
C TRP A 277 -14.74 11.60 14.41
N SER A 278 -15.92 12.17 14.20
CA SER A 278 -16.87 12.39 15.29
C SER A 278 -17.50 11.07 15.72
N PRO A 279 -17.41 10.68 17.00
CA PRO A 279 -18.12 9.50 17.50
C PRO A 279 -19.64 9.59 17.32
N ALA A 280 -20.19 10.80 17.45
CA ALA A 280 -21.63 11.02 17.35
C ALA A 280 -22.15 11.03 15.91
N LYS A 281 -21.36 11.51 14.94
CA LYS A 281 -21.77 11.57 13.53
C LYS A 281 -21.40 10.30 12.76
N SER A 282 -20.15 9.89 12.85
CA SER A 282 -19.58 8.85 12.00
C SER A 282 -19.11 7.63 12.77
N GLY A 283 -19.27 7.59 14.10
CA GLY A 283 -18.85 6.45 14.92
C GLY A 283 -19.51 5.14 14.48
N ALA A 284 -20.84 5.15 14.31
CA ALA A 284 -21.59 3.97 13.84
C ALA A 284 -21.23 3.59 12.39
N PHE A 285 -20.92 4.58 11.55
CA PHE A 285 -20.47 4.36 10.19
C PHE A 285 -19.12 3.64 10.16
N VAL A 286 -18.14 4.20 10.85
CA VAL A 286 -16.79 3.64 10.91
C VAL A 286 -16.81 2.27 11.58
N ALA A 287 -17.69 2.04 12.56
CA ALA A 287 -17.80 0.73 13.23
C ALA A 287 -18.13 -0.44 12.29
N ASN A 288 -18.79 -0.22 11.15
CA ASN A 288 -19.22 -1.31 10.27
C ASN A 288 -18.34 -1.53 9.02
N LEU A 289 -17.49 -0.58 8.65
CA LEU A 289 -16.60 -0.73 7.49
C LEU A 289 -15.40 -1.64 7.80
N THR A 290 -14.77 -2.18 6.76
CA THR A 290 -13.50 -2.91 6.88
C THR A 290 -12.35 -1.92 6.91
N LEU A 291 -11.61 -1.86 8.03
CA LEU A 291 -10.46 -0.97 8.14
C LEU A 291 -9.18 -1.68 7.71
N LEU A 292 -8.44 -1.04 6.81
CA LEU A 292 -7.08 -1.40 6.43
C LEU A 292 -6.11 -0.52 7.23
N SER A 293 -5.47 -1.10 8.24
CA SER A 293 -4.61 -0.35 9.18
C SER A 293 -3.29 -1.07 9.41
N HIS A 294 -2.33 -0.38 10.03
CA HIS A 294 -1.08 -1.03 10.47
C HIS A 294 -1.16 -1.52 11.93
N TRP A 295 -2.25 -1.21 12.64
CA TRP A 295 -2.37 -1.41 14.08
C TRP A 295 -3.43 -2.45 14.44
N GLY A 296 -2.96 -3.54 15.05
CA GLY A 296 -3.73 -4.76 15.30
C GLY A 296 -4.12 -5.00 16.76
N ILE A 297 -4.23 -3.98 17.63
CA ILE A 297 -4.51 -4.21 19.05
C ILE A 297 -5.94 -4.71 19.30
N THR A 298 -6.07 -5.87 19.94
CA THR A 298 -7.34 -6.57 20.17
C THR A 298 -7.84 -6.51 21.61
N ALA A 299 -6.99 -6.08 22.55
CA ALA A 299 -7.33 -5.93 23.97
C ALA A 299 -7.10 -4.50 24.46
N ASP A 300 -7.93 -4.05 25.39
CA ASP A 300 -7.70 -2.76 26.04
C ASP A 300 -6.52 -2.82 27.01
N ARG A 301 -5.46 -2.10 26.66
CA ARG A 301 -4.24 -1.92 27.47
C ARG A 301 -4.04 -0.46 27.88
N SER A 302 -5.04 0.42 27.70
CA SER A 302 -4.88 1.87 27.90
C SER A 302 -4.50 2.23 29.34
N LYS A 303 -4.99 1.46 30.32
CA LYS A 303 -4.68 1.65 31.75
C LYS A 303 -3.27 1.20 32.11
N GLU A 304 -2.75 0.17 31.43
CA GLU A 304 -1.42 -0.39 31.69
C GLU A 304 -0.32 0.62 31.36
N VAL A 305 -0.51 1.39 30.29
CA VAL A 305 0.45 2.38 29.79
C VAL A 305 0.05 3.83 30.07
N ASP A 306 -1.04 4.05 30.81
CA ASP A 306 -1.63 5.37 31.08
C ASP A 306 -1.80 6.22 29.81
N HIS A 307 -2.34 5.62 28.75
CA HIS A 307 -2.48 6.29 27.45
C HIS A 307 -3.76 5.86 26.69
N PRO A 308 -4.67 6.80 26.37
CA PRO A 308 -6.04 6.49 25.92
C PRO A 308 -6.15 5.85 24.53
N LEU A 309 -5.08 5.88 23.73
CA LEU A 309 -5.07 5.32 22.36
C LEU A 309 -4.71 3.83 22.29
N PHE A 310 -4.43 3.17 23.42
CA PHE A 310 -4.13 1.73 23.49
C PHE A 310 -5.35 0.88 23.90
N LYS A 311 -6.54 1.27 23.44
CA LYS A 311 -7.78 0.51 23.63
C LYS A 311 -7.87 -0.64 22.62
N ALA A 312 -8.72 -1.62 22.88
CA ALA A 312 -9.09 -2.62 21.88
C ALA A 312 -9.77 -1.93 20.67
N CYS A 313 -9.12 -1.90 19.52
CA CYS A 313 -9.62 -1.18 18.35
C CYS A 313 -9.27 -1.79 17.00
N HIS A 314 -8.56 -2.91 16.97
CA HIS A 314 -8.63 -3.82 15.84
C HIS A 314 -9.79 -4.78 16.06
N ILE A 315 -10.64 -4.95 15.05
CA ILE A 315 -11.79 -5.87 15.10
C ILE A 315 -11.47 -7.11 14.23
N PRO A 316 -11.13 -8.26 14.83
CA PRO A 316 -10.87 -9.50 14.08
C PRO A 316 -12.07 -9.93 13.24
N ASN A 317 -11.83 -10.60 12.11
CA ASN A 317 -12.85 -10.98 11.10
C ASN A 317 -13.52 -9.80 10.37
N GLN A 318 -13.08 -8.57 10.63
CA GLN A 318 -13.57 -7.37 9.97
C GLN A 318 -12.39 -6.58 9.42
N ASP A 319 -11.51 -6.11 10.29
CA ASP A 319 -10.33 -5.33 9.93
C ASP A 319 -9.22 -6.21 9.34
N ILE A 320 -8.30 -5.59 8.61
CA ILE A 320 -7.12 -6.25 8.08
C ILE A 320 -5.91 -5.43 8.50
N VAL A 321 -4.98 -6.08 9.22
CA VAL A 321 -3.66 -5.49 9.51
C VAL A 321 -2.81 -5.61 8.25
N VAL A 322 -2.54 -4.49 7.60
CA VAL A 322 -1.77 -4.40 6.36
C VAL A 322 -0.31 -4.04 6.71
N PRO A 323 0.70 -4.66 6.07
CA PRO A 323 2.10 -4.37 6.35
C PRO A 323 2.40 -2.88 6.12
N PRO A 324 3.03 -2.20 7.10
CA PRO A 324 3.38 -0.80 6.97
C PRO A 324 4.30 -0.52 5.80
N GLN A 325 3.97 0.54 5.06
CA GLN A 325 4.81 1.02 3.97
C GLN A 325 5.68 2.14 4.51
N CYS A 326 6.97 1.86 4.49
CA CYS A 326 7.96 2.77 5.00
C CYS A 326 8.96 2.96 3.87
N PRO A 327 8.79 4.02 3.06
CA PRO A 327 9.70 4.32 1.95
C PRO A 327 11.16 4.43 2.41
N ASP A 328 11.38 4.86 3.65
CA ASP A 328 12.70 4.88 4.30
C ASP A 328 13.34 3.49 4.46
N LEU A 329 12.57 2.42 4.33
CA LEU A 329 13.08 1.05 4.44
C LEU A 329 13.55 0.46 3.12
N TYR A 330 13.20 1.03 1.97
CA TYR A 330 13.51 0.34 0.70
C TYR A 330 15.01 0.25 0.43
N ASN A 331 15.75 1.32 0.75
CA ASN A 331 17.20 1.33 0.63
C ASN A 331 17.85 0.29 1.55
N ILE A 332 17.31 0.05 2.75
CA ILE A 332 17.90 -0.97 3.63
C ILE A 332 17.57 -2.38 3.15
N PHE A 333 16.47 -2.58 2.42
CA PHE A 333 16.04 -3.89 1.91
C PHE A 333 16.94 -4.46 0.82
N GLU A 334 17.80 -3.65 0.20
CA GLU A 334 18.89 -4.15 -0.65
C GLU A 334 19.80 -5.14 0.10
N HIS A 335 19.87 -5.01 1.43
CA HIS A 335 20.67 -5.88 2.27
C HIS A 335 20.03 -7.23 2.57
N ASN A 336 18.83 -7.51 2.06
CA ASN A 336 18.15 -8.77 2.34
C ASN A 336 19.00 -9.98 1.90
N VAL A 337 18.85 -11.09 2.63
CA VAL A 337 19.66 -12.31 2.41
C VAL A 337 19.31 -13.05 1.11
N TRP A 338 18.18 -12.72 0.47
CA TRP A 338 17.73 -13.32 -0.78
C TRP A 338 17.91 -12.41 -1.99
N HIS A 339 18.56 -11.25 -1.81
CA HIS A 339 18.88 -10.35 -2.91
C HIS A 339 19.76 -11.07 -3.93
N PRO A 340 19.57 -10.87 -5.26
CA PRO A 340 20.35 -11.56 -6.28
C PRO A 340 21.88 -11.53 -6.05
N ASP A 341 22.40 -10.39 -5.59
CA ASP A 341 23.82 -10.19 -5.30
C ASP A 341 24.35 -11.09 -4.16
N ARG A 342 23.49 -11.67 -3.33
CA ARG A 342 23.91 -12.54 -2.22
C ARG A 342 24.48 -13.87 -2.70
N ARG A 343 24.25 -14.25 -3.96
CA ARG A 343 24.92 -15.41 -4.58
C ARG A 343 26.44 -15.24 -4.61
N THR A 344 26.92 -14.01 -4.83
CA THR A 344 28.36 -13.70 -4.89
C THR A 344 28.87 -13.08 -3.59
N LYS A 345 27.99 -12.54 -2.75
CA LYS A 345 28.32 -11.91 -1.46
C LYS A 345 27.37 -12.40 -0.34
N PRO A 346 27.53 -13.66 0.13
CA PRO A 346 26.65 -14.22 1.15
C PRO A 346 26.69 -13.41 2.44
N VAL A 347 25.56 -13.34 3.14
CA VAL A 347 25.49 -12.73 4.47
C VAL A 347 25.76 -13.79 5.52
N HIS A 348 26.77 -13.57 6.37
CA HIS A 348 27.05 -14.44 7.49
C HIS A 348 26.28 -13.97 8.72
N LYS A 349 25.51 -14.87 9.32
CA LYS A 349 24.82 -14.61 10.60
C LYS A 349 25.85 -14.69 11.73
N THR A 350 26.20 -13.55 12.32
CA THR A 350 27.25 -13.44 13.37
C THR A 350 26.69 -13.02 14.72
N VAL A 351 25.44 -12.54 14.76
CA VAL A 351 24.74 -12.09 15.96
C VAL A 351 23.56 -13.04 16.21
N LEU A 352 23.41 -13.54 17.44
CA LEU A 352 22.30 -14.43 17.78
C LEU A 352 20.98 -13.66 17.72
N ALA A 353 20.86 -12.53 18.42
CA ALA A 353 19.66 -11.71 18.39
C ALA A 353 19.94 -10.21 18.48
N SER A 354 19.17 -9.39 17.77
CA SER A 354 19.36 -7.94 17.83
C SER A 354 18.08 -7.11 17.85
N VAL A 355 18.21 -5.91 18.40
CA VAL A 355 17.30 -4.78 18.17
C VAL A 355 18.06 -3.48 18.34
N ALA A 356 17.82 -2.55 17.41
CA ALA A 356 18.42 -1.23 17.41
C ALA A 356 17.36 -0.12 17.42
N GLY A 357 17.62 1.01 18.07
CA GLY A 357 16.79 2.21 18.00
C GLY A 357 16.31 2.68 19.37
N SER A 358 15.37 3.62 19.36
CA SER A 358 14.82 4.19 20.59
C SER A 358 14.27 3.12 21.55
N LEU A 359 14.56 3.30 22.84
CA LEU A 359 14.17 2.40 23.92
C LEU A 359 12.94 2.93 24.67
N CYS A 360 12.99 4.19 25.12
CA CYS A 360 11.96 4.77 26.00
C CYS A 360 10.91 5.63 25.28
N ALA A 361 11.27 6.31 24.19
CA ALA A 361 10.34 7.16 23.44
C ALA A 361 10.86 7.42 22.02
N TRP A 362 9.97 7.82 21.12
CA TRP A 362 10.32 8.14 19.72
C TRP A 362 11.44 9.20 19.66
N ASN A 363 12.52 8.89 18.93
CA ASN A 363 13.71 9.74 18.79
C ASN A 363 14.37 10.16 20.10
N SER A 364 14.08 9.48 21.22
CA SER A 364 14.77 9.71 22.49
C SER A 364 16.09 8.93 22.57
N ASN A 365 17.06 9.53 23.27
CA ASN A 365 18.32 8.88 23.64
C ASN A 365 18.29 8.29 25.07
N ASP A 366 17.15 8.41 25.76
CA ASP A 366 16.97 7.94 27.14
C ASP A 366 17.15 6.42 27.21
N GLU A 367 17.73 5.99 28.33
CA GLU A 367 17.91 4.59 28.70
C GLU A 367 16.99 4.25 29.88
N PRO A 368 16.68 2.96 30.07
CA PRO A 368 15.96 2.51 31.25
C PRO A 368 16.64 2.95 32.57
N PRO A 369 15.87 3.29 33.62
CA PRO A 369 14.41 3.19 33.71
C PRO A 369 13.70 4.28 32.90
N CYS A 370 12.78 3.88 32.03
CA CYS A 370 12.03 4.81 31.19
C CYS A 370 10.95 5.54 32.01
N PRO A 371 10.61 6.80 31.68
CA PRO A 371 9.59 7.57 32.42
C PRO A 371 8.18 6.95 32.39
N ASN A 372 7.89 6.13 31.38
CA ASN A 372 6.62 5.46 31.19
C ASN A 372 6.83 4.20 30.32
N LYS A 373 5.73 3.44 30.12
CA LYS A 373 5.73 2.21 29.32
C LYS A 373 5.04 2.35 27.96
N PHE A 374 4.54 3.53 27.56
CA PHE A 374 3.72 3.62 26.35
C PHE A 374 4.49 3.23 25.09
N TYR A 375 5.80 3.50 25.05
CA TYR A 375 6.63 3.10 23.93
C TYR A 375 6.92 1.60 24.02
N SER A 376 6.44 0.83 23.03
CA SER A 376 6.67 -0.61 22.96
C SER A 376 6.12 -1.41 24.16
N PHE A 377 5.17 -0.87 24.92
CA PHE A 377 4.72 -1.46 26.20
C PHE A 377 5.87 -1.71 27.20
N GLY A 378 7.00 -1.00 27.07
CA GLY A 378 8.21 -1.22 27.88
C GLY A 378 9.04 -2.44 27.45
N VAL A 379 8.67 -3.18 26.41
CA VAL A 379 9.39 -4.38 25.94
C VAL A 379 10.84 -4.06 25.56
N ARG A 380 11.09 -2.97 24.81
CA ARG A 380 12.46 -2.58 24.46
C ARG A 380 13.33 -2.25 25.65
N ALA A 381 12.76 -1.62 26.67
CA ALA A 381 13.46 -1.31 27.92
C ALA A 381 13.84 -2.60 28.67
N ALA A 382 12.91 -3.56 28.76
CA ALA A 382 13.17 -4.85 29.40
C ALA A 382 14.22 -5.68 28.62
N LEU A 383 14.19 -5.69 27.28
CA LEU A 383 15.23 -6.34 26.48
C LEU A 383 16.62 -5.74 26.72
N TRP A 384 16.70 -4.42 26.87
CA TRP A 384 17.94 -3.73 27.21
C TRP A 384 18.46 -4.17 28.58
N GLU A 385 17.63 -4.20 29.61
CA GLU A 385 18.04 -4.62 30.95
C GLU A 385 18.42 -6.11 31.03
N LEU A 386 17.72 -6.99 30.31
CA LEU A 386 17.91 -8.43 30.39
C LEU A 386 19.07 -8.95 29.53
N LEU A 387 19.27 -8.37 28.34
CA LEU A 387 20.06 -9.02 27.28
C LEU A 387 21.23 -8.18 26.74
N ARG A 388 21.33 -6.86 27.01
CA ARG A 388 22.36 -6.01 26.36
C ARG A 388 23.80 -6.47 26.63
N ASP A 389 24.05 -7.04 27.82
CA ASP A 389 25.37 -7.46 28.30
C ASP A 389 25.61 -8.97 28.07
N LYS A 390 24.70 -9.65 27.38
CA LYS A 390 24.76 -11.09 27.12
C LYS A 390 25.50 -11.39 25.80
N PRO A 391 26.44 -12.35 25.77
CA PRO A 391 27.14 -12.71 24.54
C PRO A 391 26.19 -13.13 23.41
N GLY A 392 26.38 -12.55 22.22
CA GLY A 392 25.54 -12.82 21.04
C GLY A 392 24.28 -11.97 20.93
N PHE A 393 23.95 -11.17 21.94
CA PHE A 393 22.83 -10.23 21.91
C PHE A 393 23.33 -8.82 21.59
N HIS A 394 22.70 -8.17 20.62
CA HIS A 394 23.00 -6.79 20.25
C HIS A 394 21.77 -5.92 20.47
N ILE A 395 21.63 -5.41 21.70
CA ILE A 395 20.57 -4.50 22.10
C ILE A 395 21.16 -3.10 22.19
N THR A 396 20.87 -2.24 21.21
CA THR A 396 21.56 -0.95 21.07
C THR A 396 20.60 0.19 20.73
N LYS A 397 21.00 1.43 21.00
CA LYS A 397 20.25 2.62 20.58
C LYS A 397 20.46 2.97 19.11
N ARG A 398 21.63 2.66 18.55
CA ARG A 398 22.02 3.01 17.17
C ARG A 398 22.96 1.95 16.59
N VAL A 399 22.87 1.81 15.27
CA VAL A 399 23.81 1.01 14.47
C VAL A 399 24.22 1.82 13.24
N PRO A 400 25.45 1.67 12.72
CA PRO A 400 25.91 2.41 11.55
C PRO A 400 25.07 2.11 10.30
N ASN A 401 24.76 0.84 10.07
CA ASN A 401 23.86 0.41 9.00
C ASN A 401 22.82 -0.57 9.57
N GLN A 402 21.56 -0.14 9.55
CA GLN A 402 20.46 -0.89 10.12
C GLN A 402 20.12 -2.14 9.31
N GLY A 403 20.17 -2.08 7.98
CA GLY A 403 19.84 -3.23 7.14
C GLY A 403 20.89 -4.34 7.25
N ILE A 404 22.18 -3.99 7.25
CA ILE A 404 23.28 -4.95 7.48
C ILE A 404 23.15 -5.59 8.86
N SER A 405 22.98 -4.79 9.91
CA SER A 405 22.90 -5.31 11.29
C SER A 405 21.74 -6.30 11.47
N ILE A 406 20.59 -6.06 10.85
CA ILE A 406 19.46 -7.00 10.87
C ILE A 406 19.78 -8.24 10.03
N ALA A 407 20.33 -8.07 8.82
CA ALA A 407 20.64 -9.18 7.92
C ALA A 407 21.71 -10.13 8.51
N GLU A 408 22.64 -9.63 9.33
CA GLU A 408 23.67 -10.42 10.03
C GLU A 408 23.18 -11.06 11.35
N SER A 409 21.94 -10.79 11.76
CA SER A 409 21.35 -11.39 12.97
C SER A 409 20.54 -12.64 12.64
N GLU A 410 20.64 -13.69 13.45
CA GLU A 410 19.79 -14.88 13.31
C GLU A 410 18.34 -14.55 13.67
N PHE A 411 18.14 -13.94 14.84
CA PHE A 411 16.87 -13.48 15.37
C PHE A 411 16.81 -11.96 15.49
N CYS A 412 15.63 -11.36 15.30
CA CYS A 412 15.44 -9.93 15.43
C CYS A 412 14.20 -9.64 16.23
N PHE A 413 14.35 -8.91 17.35
CA PHE A 413 13.19 -8.50 18.11
C PHE A 413 12.36 -7.52 17.30
N ALA A 414 11.08 -7.85 17.17
CA ALA A 414 10.08 -7.06 16.47
C ALA A 414 8.99 -6.57 17.43
N PRO A 415 9.33 -5.91 18.56
CA PRO A 415 8.32 -5.41 19.46
C PRO A 415 7.65 -4.19 18.81
N THR A 416 6.41 -3.96 19.21
CA THR A 416 5.64 -2.83 18.71
C THR A 416 6.25 -1.47 19.07
N GLY A 417 5.78 -0.39 18.43
CA GLY A 417 6.17 0.99 18.74
C GLY A 417 5.26 1.64 19.79
N ALA A 418 5.12 2.97 19.73
CA ALA A 418 4.01 3.68 20.35
C ALA A 418 2.80 3.65 19.40
N GLY A 419 2.23 2.45 19.20
CA GLY A 419 1.43 2.10 18.03
C GLY A 419 2.15 1.01 17.23
N TRP A 420 1.84 0.86 15.94
CA TRP A 420 2.44 -0.18 15.10
C TRP A 420 3.97 -0.06 14.98
N GLY A 421 4.65 -1.18 14.66
CA GLY A 421 6.11 -1.25 14.56
C GLY A 421 6.60 -1.60 13.15
N LYS A 422 7.55 -0.82 12.61
CA LYS A 422 8.25 -1.14 11.34
C LYS A 422 9.03 -2.46 11.41
N ARG A 423 9.45 -2.87 12.61
CA ARG A 423 10.44 -3.93 12.83
C ARG A 423 9.96 -5.32 12.43
N ALA A 424 8.65 -5.58 12.53
CA ALA A 424 8.05 -6.82 12.05
C ALA A 424 8.33 -7.02 10.55
N VAL A 425 8.00 -6.01 9.73
CA VAL A 425 8.28 -6.06 8.27
C VAL A 425 9.77 -6.01 7.97
N MET A 426 10.56 -5.23 8.73
CA MET A 426 12.00 -5.15 8.47
C MET A 426 12.72 -6.49 8.68
N SER A 427 12.45 -7.16 9.80
CA SER A 427 13.08 -8.43 10.13
C SER A 427 12.71 -9.51 9.11
N THR A 428 11.43 -9.60 8.76
CA THR A 428 10.96 -10.56 7.75
C THR A 428 11.60 -10.32 6.39
N THR A 429 11.61 -9.07 5.91
CA THR A 429 12.13 -8.73 4.58
C THR A 429 13.64 -8.92 4.49
N LEU A 430 14.38 -8.65 5.57
CA LEU A 430 15.84 -8.80 5.59
C LEU A 430 16.32 -10.22 5.90
N GLY A 431 15.39 -11.18 6.07
CA GLY A 431 15.70 -12.57 6.36
C GLY A 431 16.29 -12.79 7.74
N CYS A 432 15.77 -12.08 8.75
CA CYS A 432 16.05 -12.29 10.15
C CYS A 432 14.80 -12.84 10.84
N ILE A 433 14.90 -13.95 11.57
CA ILE A 433 13.74 -14.61 12.19
C ILE A 433 13.11 -13.64 13.20
N PRO A 434 11.87 -13.18 12.99
CA PRO A 434 11.25 -12.20 13.87
C PRO A 434 10.92 -12.81 15.23
N VAL A 435 11.31 -12.13 16.30
CA VAL A 435 10.92 -12.45 17.68
C VAL A 435 9.82 -11.47 18.10
N ILE A 436 8.59 -11.96 18.20
CA ILE A 436 7.40 -11.18 18.53
C ILE A 436 7.17 -11.23 20.04
N ILE A 437 7.23 -10.06 20.67
CA ILE A 437 6.87 -9.82 22.08
C ILE A 437 5.93 -8.62 22.06
N SER A 438 4.64 -8.87 21.86
CA SER A 438 3.62 -7.83 21.67
C SER A 438 2.24 -8.43 21.94
N ASP A 439 1.91 -8.62 23.21
CA ASP A 439 0.68 -9.30 23.61
C ASP A 439 -0.55 -8.53 23.11
N TYR A 440 -1.53 -9.29 22.58
CA TYR A 440 -2.79 -8.79 22.03
C TYR A 440 -2.66 -7.90 20.78
N VAL A 441 -1.49 -7.86 20.14
CA VAL A 441 -1.28 -7.10 18.89
C VAL A 441 -1.16 -8.07 17.71
N ALA A 442 -2.14 -8.05 16.81
CA ALA A 442 -2.07 -8.74 15.54
C ALA A 442 -0.98 -8.12 14.64
N GLN A 443 -0.16 -8.99 14.06
CA GLN A 443 0.88 -8.69 13.10
C GLN A 443 0.29 -8.58 11.68
N PRO A 444 1.03 -7.99 10.72
CA PRO A 444 0.57 -7.88 9.35
C PRO A 444 0.07 -9.21 8.76
N TYR A 445 -1.15 -9.15 8.22
CA TYR A 445 -1.92 -10.25 7.66
C TYR A 445 -2.20 -11.43 8.59
N GLU A 446 -2.08 -11.30 9.92
CA GLU A 446 -2.75 -12.26 10.81
C GLU A 446 -4.28 -12.10 10.69
N PRO A 447 -5.07 -13.19 10.77
CA PRO A 447 -4.65 -14.59 10.96
C PRO A 447 -4.31 -15.34 9.65
N PHE A 448 -4.32 -14.69 8.49
CA PHE A 448 -4.06 -15.34 7.19
C PHE A 448 -2.62 -15.87 7.08
N LEU A 449 -1.64 -15.10 7.56
CA LEU A 449 -0.26 -15.55 7.74
C LEU A 449 -0.05 -15.92 9.21
N ASN A 450 0.33 -17.17 9.46
CA ASN A 450 0.70 -17.60 10.81
C ASN A 450 2.14 -17.19 11.13
N TRP A 451 2.31 -16.18 11.98
CA TRP A 451 3.64 -15.69 12.35
C TRP A 451 4.47 -16.68 13.19
N ASN A 452 3.86 -17.73 13.76
CA ASN A 452 4.60 -18.78 14.45
C ASN A 452 5.36 -19.70 13.52
N ASP A 453 4.91 -19.83 12.27
CA ASP A 453 5.57 -20.69 11.29
C ASP A 453 6.98 -20.21 11.00
N PHE A 454 7.16 -18.90 10.85
CA PHE A 454 8.42 -18.28 10.43
C PHE A 454 9.08 -17.41 11.50
N GLY A 455 8.37 -17.07 12.58
CA GLY A 455 8.85 -16.27 13.70
C GLY A 455 8.92 -17.05 15.02
N VAL A 456 9.19 -16.33 16.10
CA VAL A 456 9.22 -16.84 17.48
C VAL A 456 8.34 -15.93 18.33
N TRP A 457 7.31 -16.49 18.96
CA TRP A 457 6.34 -15.72 19.74
C TRP A 457 6.60 -15.95 21.23
N ILE A 458 6.95 -14.88 21.95
CA ILE A 458 7.29 -14.92 23.38
C ILE A 458 6.38 -13.93 24.12
N PRO A 459 5.50 -14.42 25.01
CA PRO A 459 4.66 -13.56 25.84
C PRO A 459 5.48 -12.62 26.70
N GLU A 460 4.93 -11.46 26.97
CA GLU A 460 5.58 -10.46 27.83
C GLU A 460 5.89 -11.02 29.23
N ALA A 461 5.06 -11.93 29.74
CA ALA A 461 5.28 -12.62 31.01
C ALA A 461 6.53 -13.53 31.02
N HIS A 462 6.96 -14.02 29.85
CA HIS A 462 8.10 -14.95 29.69
C HIS A 462 9.37 -14.26 29.17
N MET A 463 9.44 -12.93 29.21
CA MET A 463 10.61 -12.19 28.71
C MET A 463 11.94 -12.59 29.38
N LYS A 464 11.90 -13.04 30.64
CA LYS A 464 13.10 -13.52 31.35
C LYS A 464 13.68 -14.80 30.75
N ASP A 465 12.85 -15.60 30.09
CA ASP A 465 13.24 -16.86 29.46
C ASP A 465 13.79 -16.66 28.04
N THR A 466 13.75 -15.43 27.49
CA THR A 466 14.12 -15.10 26.11
C THR A 466 15.52 -15.62 25.73
N GLU A 467 16.52 -15.48 26.60
CA GLU A 467 17.86 -15.98 26.32
C GLU A 467 17.86 -17.50 26.12
N ALA A 468 17.23 -18.23 27.04
CA ALA A 468 17.15 -19.69 27.00
C ALA A 468 16.37 -20.16 25.77
N ILE A 469 15.24 -19.50 25.47
CA ILE A 469 14.38 -19.82 24.32
C ILE A 469 15.17 -19.70 23.01
N LEU A 470 15.82 -18.55 22.76
CA LEU A 470 16.51 -18.32 21.49
C LEU A 470 17.75 -19.20 21.32
N ARG A 471 18.45 -19.53 22.41
CA ARG A 471 19.58 -20.49 22.36
C ARG A 471 19.13 -21.94 22.20
N GLY A 472 17.90 -22.28 22.57
CA GLY A 472 17.35 -23.63 22.49
C GLY A 472 16.97 -24.09 21.09
N PHE A 473 16.91 -23.18 20.12
CA PHE A 473 16.62 -23.51 18.72
C PHE A 473 17.79 -24.21 18.03
N THR A 474 17.53 -25.38 17.44
CA THR A 474 18.53 -26.11 16.65
C THR A 474 18.76 -25.44 15.28
N PRO A 475 19.89 -25.70 14.60
CA PRO A 475 20.12 -25.24 13.24
C PRO A 475 19.00 -25.64 12.26
N GLU A 476 18.46 -26.85 12.38
CA GLU A 476 17.41 -27.40 11.52
C GLU A 476 16.09 -26.64 11.70
N GLN A 477 15.70 -26.36 12.95
CA GLN A 477 14.51 -25.56 13.25
C GLN A 477 14.64 -24.13 12.71
N LYS A 478 15.84 -23.53 12.83
CA LYS A 478 16.12 -22.20 12.25
C LYS A 478 16.05 -22.23 10.73
N ALA A 479 16.59 -23.27 10.09
CA ALA A 479 16.51 -23.44 8.63
C ALA A 479 15.07 -23.60 8.15
N GLU A 480 14.24 -24.40 8.83
CA GLU A 480 12.81 -24.54 8.51
C GLU A 480 12.09 -23.19 8.59
N LYS A 481 12.31 -22.44 9.67
CA LYS A 481 11.75 -21.09 9.82
C LYS A 481 12.19 -20.16 8.71
N MET A 482 13.46 -20.21 8.28
CA MET A 482 13.97 -19.38 7.19
C MET A 482 13.31 -19.70 5.83
N VAL A 483 12.96 -20.96 5.57
CA VAL A 483 12.20 -21.34 4.35
C VAL A 483 10.80 -20.72 4.37
N LYS A 484 10.09 -20.82 5.51
CA LYS A 484 8.76 -20.21 5.65
C LYS A 484 8.85 -18.67 5.66
N LEU A 485 9.92 -18.11 6.25
CA LEU A 485 10.19 -16.67 6.28
C LEU A 485 10.39 -16.10 4.87
N TYR A 486 11.04 -16.83 3.97
CA TYR A 486 11.19 -16.39 2.59
C TYR A 486 9.82 -16.15 1.94
N CYS A 487 8.90 -17.11 2.08
CA CYS A 487 7.54 -16.95 1.55
C CYS A 487 6.80 -15.78 2.23
N ALA A 488 6.79 -15.75 3.57
CA ALA A 488 6.15 -14.68 4.32
C ALA A 488 6.71 -13.29 3.96
N SER A 489 8.02 -13.17 3.73
CA SER A 489 8.65 -11.91 3.35
C SER A 489 8.08 -11.35 2.06
N ARG A 490 7.78 -12.21 1.08
CA ARG A 490 7.16 -11.81 -0.20
C ARG A 490 5.77 -11.24 0.05
N HIS A 491 4.95 -11.92 0.86
CA HIS A 491 3.63 -11.44 1.25
C HIS A 491 3.63 -10.11 2.01
N LEU A 492 4.74 -9.73 2.64
CA LEU A 492 4.85 -8.50 3.43
C LEU A 492 5.53 -7.35 2.69
N ALA A 493 6.25 -7.64 1.61
CA ALA A 493 6.95 -6.66 0.81
C ALA A 493 6.05 -6.06 -0.29
N TRP A 494 6.16 -4.75 -0.49
CA TRP A 494 5.39 -4.00 -1.50
C TRP A 494 6.14 -3.92 -2.83
N THR A 495 6.54 -5.07 -3.38
CA THR A 495 7.46 -5.14 -4.52
C THR A 495 6.80 -4.75 -5.85
N SER A 496 5.48 -4.92 -5.97
CA SER A 496 4.70 -4.37 -7.08
C SER A 496 4.47 -2.85 -6.95
N VAL A 497 5.04 -2.18 -5.94
CA VAL A 497 4.91 -0.73 -5.77
C VAL A 497 6.26 -0.04 -5.86
N PHE A 498 7.27 -0.61 -5.22
CA PHE A 498 8.57 0.03 -5.03
C PHE A 498 9.72 -0.70 -5.74
N GLY A 499 9.47 -1.84 -6.39
CA GLY A 499 10.45 -2.61 -7.16
C GLY A 499 10.71 -4.01 -6.59
N GLY A 500 11.26 -4.90 -7.42
CA GLY A 500 11.57 -6.28 -7.01
C GLY A 500 12.68 -6.33 -5.95
N LEU A 501 12.49 -7.15 -4.91
CA LEU A 501 13.49 -7.38 -3.85
C LEU A 501 14.19 -8.74 -3.95
N TYR A 502 13.59 -9.66 -4.73
CA TYR A 502 14.02 -11.05 -4.84
C TYR A 502 14.42 -11.36 -6.28
N ALA A 503 15.28 -12.37 -6.45
CA ALA A 503 15.59 -12.89 -7.78
C ALA A 503 14.32 -13.39 -8.49
N GLY A 504 14.02 -12.82 -9.67
CA GLY A 504 12.83 -13.18 -10.43
C GLY A 504 11.51 -12.70 -9.81
N ASP A 505 11.56 -11.67 -8.97
CA ASP A 505 10.35 -11.14 -8.34
C ASP A 505 9.40 -10.51 -9.36
N THR A 506 8.23 -11.11 -9.51
CA THR A 506 7.16 -10.66 -10.39
C THR A 506 6.07 -9.88 -9.65
N GLY A 507 6.19 -9.73 -8.33
CA GLY A 507 5.12 -9.20 -7.48
C GLY A 507 3.94 -10.15 -7.29
N GLN A 508 4.04 -11.41 -7.75
CA GLN A 508 2.93 -12.38 -7.70
C GLN A 508 2.35 -12.59 -6.30
N PHE A 509 3.19 -12.55 -5.28
CA PHE A 509 2.82 -12.80 -3.88
C PHE A 509 3.00 -11.57 -3.01
N ASP A 510 3.19 -10.39 -3.60
CA ASP A 510 3.53 -9.21 -2.83
C ASP A 510 2.40 -8.78 -1.88
N ALA A 511 2.64 -7.76 -1.06
CA ALA A 511 1.66 -7.27 -0.12
C ALA A 511 0.35 -6.81 -0.80
N MET A 512 0.40 -6.22 -1.99
CA MET A 512 -0.80 -5.84 -2.72
C MET A 512 -1.57 -7.07 -3.19
N ALA A 513 -0.89 -8.05 -3.80
CA ALA A 513 -1.48 -9.30 -4.23
C ALA A 513 -2.13 -10.07 -3.06
N THR A 514 -1.51 -10.02 -1.89
CA THR A 514 -2.00 -10.66 -0.66
C THR A 514 -3.32 -10.05 -0.20
N LEU A 515 -3.40 -8.72 -0.13
CA LEU A 515 -4.66 -8.03 0.19
C LEU A 515 -5.77 -8.39 -0.81
N VAL A 516 -5.46 -8.40 -2.10
CA VAL A 516 -6.41 -8.75 -3.17
C VAL A 516 -6.94 -10.17 -2.99
N ARG A 517 -6.08 -11.12 -2.64
CA ARG A 517 -6.47 -12.52 -2.41
C ARG A 517 -7.29 -12.72 -1.14
N ILE A 518 -6.99 -11.98 -0.07
CA ILE A 518 -7.83 -11.95 1.13
C ILE A 518 -9.24 -11.45 0.79
N LEU A 519 -9.34 -10.32 0.08
CA LEU A 519 -10.63 -9.74 -0.31
C LEU A 519 -11.43 -10.68 -1.23
N ARG A 520 -10.75 -11.38 -2.15
CA ARG A 520 -11.36 -12.41 -3.01
C ARG A 520 -11.89 -13.58 -2.17
N ALA A 521 -11.09 -14.13 -1.26
CA ALA A 521 -11.50 -15.23 -0.38
C ALA A 521 -12.72 -14.86 0.47
N ARG A 522 -12.72 -13.68 1.09
CA ARG A 522 -13.88 -13.16 1.86
C ARG A 522 -15.14 -13.01 1.02
N ARG A 523 -15.01 -12.56 -0.24
CA ARG A 523 -16.14 -12.43 -1.18
C ARG A 523 -16.72 -13.79 -1.53
N ASP A 524 -15.85 -14.76 -1.82
CA ASP A 524 -16.24 -16.08 -2.31
C ASP A 524 -16.82 -16.97 -1.18
N HIS A 525 -16.39 -16.75 0.07
CA HIS A 525 -16.81 -17.52 1.25
C HIS A 525 -17.43 -16.62 2.34
N PRO A 526 -18.60 -16.00 2.08
CA PRO A 526 -19.21 -15.08 3.01
C PRO A 526 -19.61 -15.78 4.33
N GLY A 527 -19.23 -15.20 5.46
CA GLY A 527 -19.54 -15.71 6.79
C GLY A 527 -18.53 -16.70 7.36
N VAL A 528 -17.53 -17.13 6.58
CA VAL A 528 -16.41 -17.91 7.08
C VAL A 528 -15.45 -16.98 7.86
N PRO A 529 -15.07 -17.32 9.10
CA PRO A 529 -14.07 -16.58 9.86
C PRO A 529 -12.72 -16.53 9.13
N ASP A 530 -11.97 -15.44 9.29
CA ASP A 530 -10.74 -15.22 8.51
C ASP A 530 -9.70 -16.33 8.70
N HIS A 531 -9.54 -16.84 9.93
CA HIS A 531 -8.61 -17.92 10.25
C HIS A 531 -8.99 -19.29 9.62
N GLN A 532 -10.20 -19.42 9.06
CA GLN A 532 -10.67 -20.63 8.40
C GLN A 532 -10.70 -20.52 6.88
N LEU A 533 -10.46 -19.31 6.32
CA LEU A 533 -10.58 -19.10 4.87
C LEU A 533 -9.63 -19.98 4.06
N ALA A 534 -8.39 -20.18 4.53
CA ALA A 534 -7.44 -21.07 3.85
C ALA A 534 -7.89 -22.54 3.88
N GLN A 535 -8.68 -22.96 4.87
CA GLN A 535 -9.16 -24.34 4.98
C GLN A 535 -10.28 -24.64 3.97
N VAL A 536 -11.08 -23.63 3.61
CA VAL A 536 -12.21 -23.76 2.68
C VAL A 536 -11.87 -23.29 1.25
N ASP A 537 -10.72 -22.63 1.06
CA ASP A 537 -10.26 -22.10 -0.22
C ASP A 537 -8.85 -22.60 -0.58
N PRO A 538 -8.74 -23.74 -1.28
CA PRO A 538 -7.45 -24.34 -1.61
C PRO A 538 -6.54 -23.43 -2.44
N ASP A 539 -7.11 -22.65 -3.36
CA ASP A 539 -6.37 -21.68 -4.18
C ASP A 539 -5.74 -20.58 -3.31
N PHE A 540 -6.44 -20.15 -2.26
CA PHE A 540 -5.92 -19.19 -1.29
C PHE A 540 -4.84 -19.80 -0.39
N ALA A 541 -5.03 -21.03 0.08
CA ALA A 541 -4.02 -21.75 0.84
C ALA A 541 -2.72 -21.93 0.04
N ASP A 542 -2.82 -22.35 -1.22
CA ASP A 542 -1.67 -22.50 -2.10
C ASP A 542 -0.99 -21.16 -2.38
N PHE A 543 -1.76 -20.08 -2.53
CA PHE A 543 -1.24 -18.72 -2.67
C PHE A 543 -0.44 -18.29 -1.43
N LEU A 544 -1.00 -18.47 -0.22
CA LEU A 544 -0.34 -18.14 1.05
C LEU A 544 0.92 -18.98 1.32
N ALA A 545 0.97 -20.19 0.73
CA ALA A 545 2.14 -21.06 0.76
C ALA A 545 3.16 -20.76 -0.37
N CYS A 546 3.02 -19.64 -1.06
CA CYS A 546 3.84 -19.23 -2.21
C CYS A 546 3.95 -20.28 -3.34
N LYS A 547 2.96 -21.16 -3.48
CA LYS A 547 2.95 -22.14 -4.57
C LYS A 547 2.53 -21.46 -5.87
N ALA A 548 3.19 -21.83 -6.96
CA ALA A 548 2.78 -21.36 -8.28
C ALA A 548 1.35 -21.82 -8.55
N SER A 549 0.46 -20.89 -8.92
CA SER A 549 -0.91 -21.24 -9.25
C SER A 549 -0.91 -22.29 -10.37
N GLY A 550 -1.60 -23.42 -10.19
CA GLY A 550 -1.76 -24.48 -11.19
C GLY A 550 -2.48 -24.07 -12.49
N ALA A 551 -2.66 -22.77 -12.72
CA ALA A 551 -3.31 -22.19 -13.89
C ALA A 551 -2.56 -22.43 -15.22
N ALA A 552 -1.34 -22.98 -15.20
CA ALA A 552 -0.71 -23.53 -16.41
C ALA A 552 -1.43 -24.80 -16.92
N ALA A 553 -2.15 -25.53 -16.06
CA ALA A 553 -2.89 -26.74 -16.46
C ALA A 553 -4.38 -26.46 -16.78
N ALA A 554 -5.01 -25.47 -16.14
CA ALA A 554 -6.44 -25.19 -16.33
C ALA A 554 -6.77 -24.34 -17.57
N GLY A 555 -5.77 -23.67 -18.16
CA GLY A 555 -5.93 -22.84 -19.37
C GLY A 555 -6.18 -23.62 -20.68
N ALA A 556 -6.03 -24.95 -20.65
CA ALA A 556 -6.24 -25.80 -21.83
C ALA A 556 -7.63 -26.48 -21.89
N ALA A 557 -8.43 -26.44 -20.81
CA ALA A 557 -9.71 -27.16 -20.74
C ALA A 557 -10.95 -26.27 -20.69
N ALA A 558 -10.83 -24.96 -20.53
CA ALA A 558 -11.98 -24.04 -20.43
C ALA A 558 -12.38 -23.36 -21.76
N SER A 559 -12.09 -23.99 -22.90
CA SER A 559 -12.68 -23.65 -24.21
C SER A 559 -13.66 -24.72 -24.65
N ALA A 560 -14.70 -24.98 -23.85
CA ALA A 560 -15.95 -25.58 -24.30
C ALA A 560 -16.93 -25.58 -23.13
N VAL A 561 -17.88 -24.63 -23.14
CA VAL A 561 -19.32 -24.78 -22.88
C VAL A 561 -19.82 -23.38 -22.53
N ILE A 562 -20.23 -22.66 -23.58
CA ILE A 562 -21.19 -21.57 -23.45
C ILE A 562 -22.51 -22.23 -23.11
N GLY A 563 -22.93 -22.14 -21.85
CA GLY A 563 -24.23 -22.57 -21.37
C GLY A 563 -24.92 -21.41 -20.68
N THR A 564 -25.88 -20.81 -21.38
CA THR A 564 -26.81 -19.80 -20.87
C THR A 564 -27.56 -20.33 -19.66
N HIS A 565 -27.43 -19.71 -18.47
CA HIS A 565 -28.51 -19.68 -17.48
C HIS A 565 -28.45 -18.43 -16.60
N THR A 566 -29.45 -17.58 -16.84
CA THR A 566 -29.97 -16.53 -15.98
C THR A 566 -30.61 -17.12 -14.72
N SER A 567 -30.14 -16.72 -13.54
CA SER A 567 -31.01 -16.36 -12.40
C SER A 567 -30.17 -15.64 -11.33
N MET A 568 -30.51 -14.38 -11.04
CA MET A 568 -30.07 -13.68 -9.84
C MET A 568 -30.74 -14.34 -8.62
N GLN A 569 -30.03 -15.25 -7.94
CA GLN A 569 -30.42 -15.62 -6.58
C GLN A 569 -29.94 -14.55 -5.61
N ARG A 570 -30.89 -13.88 -4.96
CA ARG A 570 -30.61 -12.98 -3.83
C ARG A 570 -29.82 -13.74 -2.77
N GLN A 571 -28.65 -13.21 -2.42
CA GLN A 571 -27.87 -13.71 -1.28
C GLN A 571 -28.74 -13.65 0.00
N PRO A 572 -28.68 -14.68 0.87
CA PRO A 572 -29.39 -14.64 2.14
C PRO A 572 -28.86 -13.51 3.03
N PRO A 573 -29.70 -12.92 3.90
CA PRO A 573 -29.25 -11.91 4.84
C PRO A 573 -28.17 -12.49 5.76
N ALA A 574 -27.10 -11.71 5.95
CA ALA A 574 -26.04 -12.07 6.87
C ALA A 574 -26.60 -12.31 8.29
N PRO A 575 -26.09 -13.31 9.04
CA PRO A 575 -26.43 -13.46 10.45
C PRO A 575 -26.08 -12.18 11.22
N PRO A 576 -26.84 -11.84 12.28
CA PRO A 576 -26.56 -10.68 13.11
C PRO A 576 -25.18 -10.82 13.74
N LEU A 577 -24.33 -9.82 13.53
CA LEU A 577 -23.02 -9.75 14.19
C LEU A 577 -23.19 -9.31 15.66
N PRO A 578 -22.26 -9.72 16.54
CA PRO A 578 -22.17 -9.16 17.89
C PRO A 578 -22.13 -7.63 17.82
N ARG A 579 -22.87 -6.97 18.70
CA ARG A 579 -22.84 -5.51 18.83
C ARG A 579 -21.39 -5.09 19.10
N ALA A 580 -20.86 -4.18 18.29
CA ALA A 580 -19.56 -3.57 18.52
C ALA A 580 -19.61 -2.62 19.72
N HIS A 581 -19.83 -3.13 20.93
CA HIS A 581 -19.66 -2.42 22.20
C HIS A 581 -19.57 -3.44 23.35
N ASP A 582 -18.51 -4.23 23.36
CA ASP A 582 -17.95 -4.73 24.60
C ASP A 582 -16.46 -4.38 24.56
N VAL A 583 -16.01 -3.53 25.49
CA VAL A 583 -14.58 -3.30 25.69
C VAL A 583 -14.03 -4.61 26.24
N ILE A 584 -13.49 -5.43 25.35
CA ILE A 584 -12.86 -6.68 25.72
C ILE A 584 -11.58 -6.34 26.47
N LYS A 585 -11.60 -6.58 27.78
CA LYS A 585 -10.42 -6.45 28.64
C LYS A 585 -9.44 -7.57 28.27
N ALA A 586 -8.15 -7.36 28.51
CA ALA A 586 -7.12 -8.37 28.24
C ALA A 586 -7.45 -9.77 28.80
N HIS A 587 -7.97 -9.84 30.03
CA HIS A 587 -8.37 -11.11 30.66
C HIS A 587 -9.66 -11.74 30.11
N ASP A 588 -10.49 -10.96 29.42
CA ASP A 588 -11.73 -11.41 28.79
C ASP A 588 -11.55 -11.64 27.27
N SER A 589 -10.30 -11.57 26.79
CA SER A 589 -10.01 -11.64 25.36
C SER A 589 -10.24 -13.03 24.77
N LYS A 590 -10.91 -13.06 23.62
CA LYS A 590 -11.14 -14.25 22.81
C LYS A 590 -9.97 -14.50 21.85
N GLU A 591 -8.76 -14.13 22.25
CA GLU A 591 -7.57 -14.15 21.37
C GLU A 591 -7.31 -15.54 20.79
N HIS A 592 -7.49 -16.59 21.60
CA HIS A 592 -7.39 -17.99 21.14
C HIS A 592 -8.47 -18.38 20.12
N GLU A 593 -9.64 -17.73 20.09
CA GLU A 593 -10.67 -17.98 19.07
C GLU A 593 -10.31 -17.29 17.74
N TRP A 594 -9.64 -16.14 17.80
CA TRP A 594 -9.30 -15.34 16.63
C TRP A 594 -7.97 -15.72 16.00
N PHE A 595 -7.02 -16.15 16.82
CA PHE A 595 -5.68 -16.59 16.45
C PHE A 595 -5.41 -17.98 17.06
N PRO A 596 -6.18 -19.01 16.68
CA PRO A 596 -6.08 -20.34 17.29
C PRO A 596 -4.70 -20.99 17.11
N GLU A 597 -3.99 -20.60 16.07
CA GLU A 597 -2.64 -21.09 15.79
C GLU A 597 -1.55 -20.30 16.52
N ARG A 598 -1.91 -19.27 17.32
CA ARG A 598 -0.97 -18.50 18.14
C ARG A 598 -0.49 -19.36 19.32
N THR A 599 0.47 -20.24 19.07
CA THR A 599 1.18 -21.01 20.08
C THR A 599 2.36 -20.24 20.64
N VAL A 600 2.40 -20.09 21.96
CA VAL A 600 3.55 -19.52 22.67
C VAL A 600 4.77 -20.43 22.48
N THR A 601 5.89 -19.86 22.02
CA THR A 601 7.18 -20.55 22.07
C THR A 601 7.74 -20.46 23.49
N THR A 602 7.43 -21.46 24.32
CA THR A 602 8.03 -21.61 25.66
C THR A 602 9.25 -22.52 25.63
N MET A 603 10.05 -22.50 26.70
CA MET A 603 11.07 -23.52 26.92
C MET A 603 10.48 -24.94 26.93
N ALA A 604 9.28 -25.13 27.49
CA ALA A 604 8.60 -26.42 27.47
C ALA A 604 8.30 -26.89 26.04
N TRP A 605 7.86 -25.97 25.17
CA TRP A 605 7.67 -26.27 23.75
C TRP A 605 8.98 -26.67 23.07
N ILE A 606 10.07 -25.94 23.32
CA ILE A 606 11.39 -26.25 22.75
C ILE A 606 11.88 -27.62 23.24
N HIS A 607 11.77 -27.90 24.54
CA HIS A 607 12.16 -29.20 25.10
C HIS A 607 11.33 -30.33 24.48
N ALA A 608 10.02 -30.15 24.32
CA ALA A 608 9.16 -31.11 23.64
C ALA A 608 9.58 -31.31 22.17
N ALA A 609 9.81 -30.22 21.43
CA ALA A 609 10.23 -30.24 20.02
C ALA A 609 11.61 -30.90 19.82
N ASN A 610 12.50 -30.77 20.81
CA ASN A 610 13.83 -31.38 20.81
C ASN A 610 13.82 -32.81 21.37
N GLY A 611 12.65 -33.38 21.69
CA GLY A 611 12.52 -34.73 22.25
C GLY A 611 13.06 -34.88 23.68
N GLN A 612 13.20 -33.77 24.42
CA GLN A 612 13.70 -33.71 25.80
C GLN A 612 12.59 -33.75 26.86
N GLY A 613 11.35 -34.04 26.47
CA GLY A 613 10.23 -34.21 27.39
C GLY A 613 10.30 -35.56 28.12
N GLY A 614 10.83 -35.57 29.34
CA GLY A 614 10.90 -36.77 30.17
C GLY A 614 11.26 -36.50 31.63
N ASP A 615 10.42 -35.76 32.36
CA ASP A 615 10.21 -36.03 33.78
C ASP A 615 8.83 -36.70 33.92
N GLN A 616 8.83 -37.91 34.48
CA GLN A 616 7.64 -38.76 34.69
C GLN A 616 6.59 -38.08 35.58
N PRO A 617 5.32 -38.46 35.39
CA PRO A 617 4.65 -39.18 36.47
C PRO A 617 4.27 -40.61 36.04
N ALA A 618 4.12 -41.46 37.06
CA ALA A 618 3.94 -42.90 36.98
C ALA A 618 2.75 -43.39 36.13
N ASP A 619 2.90 -44.65 35.70
CA ASP A 619 1.89 -45.62 35.26
C ASP A 619 1.40 -45.61 33.80
N GLY A 620 2.13 -46.36 32.97
CA GLY A 620 1.60 -47.61 32.37
C GLY A 620 0.62 -47.53 31.20
N ALA A 621 1.13 -47.51 29.97
CA ALA A 621 0.61 -48.32 28.85
C ALA A 621 1.62 -48.36 27.69
N LYS A 622 1.81 -49.55 27.11
CA LYS A 622 2.78 -49.86 26.06
C LYS A 622 2.24 -49.58 24.65
N SER A 623 3.21 -49.21 23.79
CA SER A 623 3.42 -49.56 22.36
C SER A 623 2.36 -49.08 21.35
N ASP A 624 2.67 -48.70 20.11
CA ASP A 624 3.62 -49.29 19.15
C ASP A 624 4.38 -48.27 18.28
N ASP A 625 5.59 -48.67 17.95
CA ASP A 625 6.56 -48.06 17.03
C ASP A 625 6.39 -48.69 15.64
N ALA A 626 6.30 -47.87 14.59
CA ALA A 626 6.61 -48.29 13.22
C ALA A 626 6.79 -47.06 12.31
N GLY A 627 8.02 -46.86 11.81
CA GLY A 627 8.19 -46.12 10.56
C GLY A 627 9.48 -45.34 10.29
N LYS A 628 10.64 -45.71 10.83
CA LYS A 628 11.94 -45.22 10.30
C LYS A 628 12.37 -46.03 9.07
N LYS A 629 12.44 -45.37 7.91
CA LYS A 629 13.29 -45.64 6.71
C LYS A 629 12.75 -44.74 5.58
N ALA A 630 13.51 -44.08 4.72
CA ALA A 630 14.94 -43.95 4.52
C ALA A 630 15.16 -42.66 3.70
N LEU A 631 16.19 -41.89 4.05
CA LEU A 631 16.76 -40.85 3.19
C LEU A 631 17.38 -41.52 1.96
N ALA A 632 16.92 -41.14 0.78
CA ALA A 632 17.56 -41.47 -0.48
C ALA A 632 17.66 -40.20 -1.34
N LYS A 633 18.91 -39.78 -1.52
CA LYS A 633 19.53 -39.10 -2.68
C LYS A 633 18.85 -37.87 -3.28
N GLU A 634 19.62 -36.79 -3.18
CA GLU A 634 19.74 -35.69 -4.13
C GLU A 634 19.57 -36.16 -5.58
N ASP A 635 18.59 -35.62 -6.27
CA ASP A 635 18.60 -35.49 -7.72
C ASP A 635 18.46 -34.00 -8.05
N GLU A 636 19.49 -33.48 -8.73
CA GLU A 636 19.58 -32.14 -9.29
C GLU A 636 18.41 -31.88 -10.24
N LEU A 637 17.58 -30.90 -9.94
CA LEU A 637 16.61 -30.36 -10.90
C LEU A 637 17.34 -29.42 -11.88
N GLN A 638 17.94 -30.01 -12.92
CA GLN A 638 18.22 -29.31 -14.16
C GLN A 638 16.92 -29.10 -14.92
N ILE A 639 16.48 -27.85 -15.07
CA ILE A 639 15.45 -27.48 -16.04
C ILE A 639 16.13 -26.74 -17.18
N SER A 640 16.30 -27.45 -18.30
CA SER A 640 16.61 -26.86 -19.61
C SER A 640 15.37 -26.95 -20.49
N GLY A 641 15.01 -25.84 -21.15
CA GLY A 641 13.93 -25.77 -22.13
C GLY A 641 13.63 -24.31 -22.55
N PRO A 642 13.64 -23.96 -23.85
CA PRO A 642 13.40 -22.59 -24.30
C PRO A 642 11.91 -22.30 -24.46
N LEU A 643 11.45 -21.12 -24.04
CA LEU A 643 10.07 -20.64 -24.22
C LEU A 643 10.05 -19.24 -24.84
N CYS A 644 9.84 -19.24 -26.17
CA CYS A 644 9.28 -18.20 -27.04
C CYS A 644 10.21 -17.57 -28.11
N LEU A 645 9.62 -17.42 -29.30
CA LEU A 645 10.16 -16.83 -30.53
C LEU A 645 9.47 -15.48 -30.81
N HIS A 646 10.24 -14.48 -31.25
CA HIS A 646 9.73 -13.23 -31.84
C HIS A 646 10.42 -12.98 -33.19
N ASN A 647 9.64 -12.78 -34.26
CA ASN A 647 10.10 -12.48 -35.63
C ASN A 647 11.16 -13.44 -36.22
N GLY A 648 11.04 -14.75 -35.95
CA GLY A 648 11.89 -15.76 -36.61
C GLY A 648 13.39 -15.67 -36.29
N ARG A 649 13.78 -14.91 -35.26
CA ARG A 649 15.15 -14.84 -34.74
C ARG A 649 15.14 -15.02 -33.23
N GLY A 650 15.91 -15.98 -32.72
CA GLY A 650 16.12 -16.17 -31.28
C GLY A 650 17.05 -15.08 -30.72
N LEU A 651 16.74 -14.57 -29.53
CA LEU A 651 17.63 -13.70 -28.75
C LEU A 651 17.91 -14.38 -27.40
N PHE A 652 19.19 -14.53 -27.08
CA PHE A 652 19.70 -15.05 -25.81
C PHE A 652 19.92 -13.90 -24.80
N TYR A 653 19.91 -14.22 -23.49
CA TYR A 653 20.43 -13.34 -22.43
C TYR A 653 21.87 -12.87 -22.77
N ALA A 654 22.28 -11.72 -22.23
CA ALA A 654 23.67 -11.29 -22.27
C ALA A 654 24.57 -12.43 -21.78
N SER A 655 25.40 -12.94 -22.70
CA SER A 655 26.38 -13.99 -22.45
C SER A 655 27.45 -13.49 -21.46
N HIS A 656 27.86 -14.38 -20.56
CA HIS A 656 28.98 -14.20 -19.62
C HIS A 656 30.37 -14.17 -20.30
N ASP A 657 30.43 -14.16 -21.64
CA ASP A 657 31.67 -14.21 -22.44
C ASP A 657 31.88 -12.96 -23.32
N GLN A 658 31.30 -11.81 -22.97
CA GLN A 658 31.66 -10.54 -23.60
C GLN A 658 32.64 -9.76 -22.71
N PRO A 659 33.70 -9.15 -23.26
CA PRO A 659 34.61 -8.32 -22.49
C PRO A 659 33.87 -7.13 -21.88
N GLU A 660 34.30 -6.70 -20.69
CA GLU A 660 33.71 -5.56 -20.00
C GLU A 660 33.64 -4.33 -20.93
N PRO A 661 32.53 -3.57 -20.89
CA PRO A 661 32.39 -2.36 -21.70
C PRO A 661 33.53 -1.40 -21.39
N THR A 662 34.15 -0.86 -22.43
CA THR A 662 35.29 0.05 -22.31
C THR A 662 34.94 1.30 -21.51
N ASP A 663 35.95 1.93 -20.90
CA ASP A 663 35.79 3.15 -20.08
C ASP A 663 35.03 4.28 -20.80
N ASP A 664 35.07 4.32 -22.14
CA ASP A 664 34.33 5.28 -22.96
C ASP A 664 32.81 5.02 -22.97
N VAL A 665 32.37 3.76 -22.91
CA VAL A 665 30.96 3.37 -22.76
C VAL A 665 30.47 3.70 -21.34
N ILE A 666 31.32 3.46 -20.34
CA ILE A 666 31.04 3.80 -18.93
C ILE A 666 30.96 5.34 -18.76
N LYS A 667 31.78 6.11 -19.47
CA LYS A 667 31.73 7.59 -19.47
C LYS A 667 30.47 8.15 -20.13
N HIS A 668 29.97 7.52 -21.20
CA HIS A 668 28.72 7.94 -21.85
C HIS A 668 27.49 7.69 -20.98
N ILE A 669 27.52 6.64 -20.14
CA ILE A 669 26.46 6.32 -19.15
C ILE A 669 26.57 7.20 -17.90
N ARG A 670 27.76 7.73 -17.57
CA ARG A 670 28.03 8.61 -16.41
C ARG A 670 27.98 10.11 -16.71
N GLY A 671 27.51 10.52 -17.89
CA GLY A 671 27.24 11.93 -18.18
C GLY A 671 26.17 12.53 -17.25
N PRO A 672 26.08 13.86 -17.11
CA PRO A 672 25.15 14.54 -16.19
C PRO A 672 23.66 14.29 -16.51
N GLU A 673 23.35 13.59 -17.60
CA GLU A 673 22.04 13.02 -17.90
C GLU A 673 21.88 11.67 -17.21
N GLN A 674 21.85 11.67 -15.87
CA GLN A 674 21.41 10.51 -15.12
C GLN A 674 19.97 10.16 -15.55
N CYS A 675 19.72 8.89 -15.88
CA CYS A 675 18.38 8.30 -15.76
C CYS A 675 17.97 8.35 -14.28
N MET A 676 17.52 9.53 -13.85
CA MET A 676 16.86 9.70 -12.58
C MET A 676 15.45 9.09 -12.67
N PRO A 677 14.98 8.36 -11.65
CA PRO A 677 13.55 8.07 -11.53
C PRO A 677 12.79 9.39 -11.55
N LEU A 678 11.84 9.54 -12.48
CA LEU A 678 11.03 10.76 -12.63
C LEU A 678 10.16 11.10 -11.39
N ASN A 679 10.12 10.22 -10.38
CA ASN A 679 9.32 10.36 -9.15
C ASN A 679 9.99 11.12 -8.00
N LEU A 680 11.03 11.91 -8.28
CA LEU A 680 11.77 12.69 -7.29
C LEU A 680 11.01 13.85 -6.63
N ASN A 681 9.81 14.17 -7.13
CA ASN A 681 9.15 15.44 -6.83
C ASN A 681 7.91 15.35 -5.94
N ARG A 682 7.36 14.18 -5.58
CA ARG A 682 6.15 14.11 -4.70
C ARG A 682 6.44 14.74 -3.32
N PRO A 683 5.62 15.72 -2.84
CA PRO A 683 5.75 16.27 -1.49
C PRO A 683 5.26 15.25 -0.45
N GLY A 684 5.92 15.24 0.71
CA GLY A 684 5.88 14.17 1.71
C GLY A 684 7.21 13.42 1.78
N ASN A 685 7.41 12.53 2.75
CA ASN A 685 8.63 11.70 2.89
C ASN A 685 8.77 10.63 1.77
N PHE A 686 8.43 10.97 0.53
CA PHE A 686 8.73 10.19 -0.66
C PHE A 686 10.18 10.48 -1.07
N PHE A 687 11.08 9.54 -0.81
CA PHE A 687 12.50 9.72 -1.09
C PHE A 687 12.83 9.59 -2.58
N ARG A 688 13.98 10.17 -2.93
CA ARG A 688 14.72 9.92 -4.17
C ARG A 688 14.94 8.41 -4.36
N GLY A 689 14.31 7.79 -5.38
CA GLY A 689 14.61 6.40 -5.73
C GLY A 689 13.43 5.46 -6.00
N GLY A 690 12.17 5.86 -5.79
CA GLY A 690 11.00 5.04 -6.13
C GLY A 690 10.78 4.94 -7.65
N SER A 691 11.34 3.92 -8.30
CA SER A 691 11.15 3.65 -9.73
C SER A 691 9.83 2.92 -10.01
N VAL A 692 9.02 3.56 -10.86
CA VAL A 692 8.22 3.00 -11.97
C VAL A 692 7.71 1.55 -11.79
N THR A 693 6.43 1.41 -11.45
CA THR A 693 5.65 0.33 -12.05
C THR A 693 5.13 0.77 -13.40
N CYS A 694 5.72 0.23 -14.46
CA CYS A 694 4.97 0.00 -15.69
C CYS A 694 4.06 -1.21 -15.41
N PRO A 695 2.73 -1.11 -15.56
CA PRO A 695 1.89 -2.30 -15.54
C PRO A 695 2.29 -3.24 -16.69
N PRO A 696 2.33 -4.57 -16.48
CA PRO A 696 2.43 -5.50 -17.59
C PRO A 696 1.07 -5.59 -18.29
N ALA A 697 0.71 -4.56 -19.07
CA ALA A 697 -0.18 -4.63 -20.25
C ALA A 697 -0.53 -3.22 -20.83
N GLY A 698 0.46 -2.50 -21.37
CA GLY A 698 0.36 -1.49 -22.46
C GLY A 698 -0.58 -0.26 -22.32
N PRO A 699 -0.59 0.68 -23.31
CA PRO A 699 0.50 1.16 -24.16
C PRO A 699 1.20 2.33 -23.43
N ILE A 700 2.38 2.03 -22.91
CA ILE A 700 3.10 2.82 -21.89
C ILE A 700 4.30 3.51 -22.54
N THR A 701 4.53 4.74 -22.12
CA THR A 701 5.75 5.53 -22.29
C THR A 701 7.05 4.69 -22.22
N LYS A 702 8.01 5.06 -23.07
CA LYS A 702 9.32 4.44 -23.40
C LYS A 702 10.30 4.06 -22.25
N CYS A 703 9.88 3.87 -21.01
CA CYS A 703 10.80 3.65 -19.87
C CYS A 703 11.03 2.18 -19.47
N ALA A 704 10.43 1.19 -20.15
CA ALA A 704 10.57 -0.23 -19.78
C ALA A 704 11.79 -0.93 -20.41
N VAL A 705 13.00 -0.37 -20.30
CA VAL A 705 14.24 -1.01 -20.82
C VAL A 705 15.31 -1.27 -19.74
N LEU A 706 15.13 -0.89 -18.48
CA LEU A 706 16.16 -1.13 -17.46
C LEU A 706 15.58 -1.50 -16.09
N VAL A 707 15.15 -2.75 -15.95
CA VAL A 707 15.34 -3.61 -14.75
C VAL A 707 15.40 -5.05 -15.23
#